data_AF-A0A960SV97-F1
#
_entry.id   AF-A0A960SV97-F1
#
_cell.length_a   1.000
_cell.length_b   1.000
_cell.length_c   1.000
_cell.angle_alpha   90.00
_cell.angle_beta   90.00
_cell.angle_gamma   90.00
#
_symmetry.space_group_name_H-M   'P 1'
#
loop_
_entity.id
_entity.type
_entity.pdbx_description
1 polymer ?
#
loop_
_entity_poly.entity_id
_entity_poly.type
_entity_poly.pdbx_seq_one_letter_code
_entity_poly.pdbx_strand_id
1 'polypeptide(L)'
;MKRRLAPVLPLLLLALLVWKHRDGGETKDTGATASVQTAADTDPIAEFQAWLDERDPAAFSAEEIAAAIPLAEARRAQMVEWIRTDPRKAIEHAVSWSEYRALPEELRTHFERPFNTTGSLEIVPNCGGGGNLSRIEIDGTSYSAALYGKRLGQGTKNVTPLHGIVLDRHAAVAETVLETLSPEDAAVHVSTPLGNPDASRDFATGEPIGENPVTALAGGKRYLFQNSATIDETNAKLAELDVAPGPHGGSQLVFEAAKTLDGGSGIEWPPIVQQNTELASAWTETDKDVFFIRIDFPDLTGAEASQATLDAVLDGPVADSLDEISYGKTTIVASVSSAVIRMPANSSTYLSDYDALHDDAVAAYKAIYGQTSLSSYDIIGVHFKEIGFSWAGLASVGGTRQWIEGNTSSGVIIHEFGHNYGLRHASSWVVNNGTVVGAGALDNYGDPFDIMGDGPDPEGHFHMQGKSSLNWIEASQWVDANASGSGTRRIYRIDDPATTGTTRAVRVDKGASDHYWIGYRKAIPGNPYLPNGAYILWKMASEPRAVLLDMTPDTALNDDDFIDSALSVGRTYSDNAAGVHITPTGTGGSGADAWIDVNVQLGSFPGNQPPSTTLDLPAAADARSAVVLSVDASDPNGDPLAYFWDFGDGTVSTNSPTVSHAWATGGSYTVSVTVSDMKGGITTDTALMVVSDPLATWHSRSSGTTKPLYDITVANGQALAVGERTWALSNDGTTWTSGSLASNAYIRAVVHDGSQFVACGYDYNGSSFVGTVYTSPNGMSWTRRLLSGEYLYDIAYGNGVYIAVGDGGTMWRSTNGTSWSPVATGVTQDLPGVTFGNGIFMVVGRDDTNWYGIVHTSPDGVNWTDTTPTTGLEYFQSFRHVQYCVDRFLASGWNASIQHSTDNGVTFALAQPVERLTPGFAHGNGVYLAAGTNQSDGTDINLISTDGESWTPLTTASQDNRNAAVFFNNTFVTVGSNGSIWQSAAFTAPPEGFAAWQALHFPGSPPLSGPTDDFDHDGVPNLGEYATGTDPKDGGSRADLGAAIDTGYFTITVPKAAGVADVSIVVEHSINLSAWSTAGTTVLEDGATQLVV
;
A
#
# COMPACT_ATOMS: atom_id res chain seq x y z
N MET A 1 -8.09 -29.61 -6.21
CA MET A 1 -7.95 -31.05 -6.57
C MET A 1 -8.41 -31.28 -8.02
N LYS A 2 -7.78 -32.21 -8.75
CA LYS A 2 -7.91 -32.50 -10.20
C LYS A 2 -9.22 -33.21 -10.60
N ARG A 3 -9.77 -32.89 -11.79
CA ARG A 3 -10.28 -33.81 -12.86
C ARG A 3 -10.83 -32.99 -14.05
N ARG A 4 -10.09 -32.81 -15.16
CA ARG A 4 -9.82 -33.70 -16.34
C ARG A 4 -10.99 -33.87 -17.33
N LEU A 5 -10.79 -33.44 -18.59
CA LEU A 5 -10.68 -34.33 -19.79
C LEU A 5 -10.35 -33.54 -21.11
N ALA A 6 -9.04 -33.52 -21.47
CA ALA A 6 -8.32 -33.82 -22.75
C ALA A 6 -8.99 -33.75 -24.16
N PRO A 7 -8.25 -33.83 -25.31
CA PRO A 7 -6.82 -33.55 -25.65
C PRO A 7 -6.61 -32.76 -27.00
N VAL A 8 -5.38 -32.31 -27.32
CA VAL A 8 -4.58 -32.59 -28.55
C VAL A 8 -3.18 -31.92 -28.45
N LEU A 9 -2.12 -32.71 -28.67
CA LEU A 9 -0.68 -32.39 -28.82
C LEU A 9 -0.32 -32.41 -30.34
N PRO A 10 0.89 -32.04 -30.82
CA PRO A 10 1.69 -30.81 -30.68
C PRO A 10 2.22 -30.30 -32.06
N LEU A 11 2.76 -29.08 -32.15
CA LEU A 11 3.77 -28.70 -33.16
C LEU A 11 4.62 -27.55 -32.61
N LEU A 12 5.72 -27.95 -31.96
CA LEU A 12 6.76 -27.10 -31.39
C LEU A 12 7.98 -27.22 -32.31
N LEU A 13 8.21 -26.24 -33.19
CA LEU A 13 9.52 -25.94 -33.78
C LEU A 13 9.45 -24.62 -34.56
N LEU A 14 9.80 -23.52 -33.90
CA LEU A 14 10.50 -22.31 -34.39
C LEU A 14 10.14 -21.13 -33.48
N ALA A 15 11.14 -20.67 -32.73
CA ALA A 15 11.28 -19.36 -32.05
C ALA A 15 11.81 -19.56 -30.62
N LEU A 16 13.06 -20.04 -30.53
CA LEU A 16 13.89 -19.93 -29.34
C LEU A 16 15.31 -19.67 -29.84
N LEU A 17 15.58 -18.39 -30.10
CA LEU A 17 16.91 -17.84 -30.30
C LEU A 17 16.81 -16.35 -29.97
N VAL A 18 17.80 -15.88 -29.18
CA VAL A 18 17.91 -14.57 -28.53
C VAL A 18 17.14 -14.47 -27.21
N TRP A 19 17.77 -14.90 -26.11
CA TRP A 19 18.26 -14.01 -25.04
C TRP A 19 18.69 -14.84 -23.82
N LYS A 20 19.99 -15.14 -23.70
CA LYS A 20 20.63 -15.50 -22.42
C LYS A 20 22.15 -15.43 -22.55
N HIS A 21 22.75 -14.33 -22.11
CA HIS A 21 24.08 -14.35 -21.51
C HIS A 21 24.35 -13.05 -20.74
N ARG A 22 24.37 -13.15 -19.41
CA ARG A 22 25.45 -12.66 -18.56
C ARG A 22 25.29 -13.32 -17.19
N ASP A 23 26.20 -14.23 -16.89
CA ASP A 23 26.75 -14.45 -15.56
C ASP A 23 28.00 -15.32 -15.70
N GLY A 24 29.12 -14.76 -15.24
CA GLY A 24 30.43 -15.41 -15.26
C GLY A 24 30.70 -16.04 -13.90
N GLY A 25 30.96 -17.35 -13.89
CA GLY A 25 31.53 -18.09 -12.77
C GLY A 25 32.56 -19.08 -13.30
N GLU A 26 33.81 -18.93 -12.88
CA GLU A 26 34.93 -19.80 -13.23
C GLU A 26 34.73 -21.24 -12.70
N THR A 27 34.95 -22.25 -13.55
CA THR A 27 35.61 -23.50 -13.12
C THR A 27 36.44 -24.11 -14.25
N LYS A 28 37.62 -24.61 -13.86
CA LYS A 28 38.58 -25.41 -14.64
C LYS A 28 37.96 -26.73 -15.13
N ASP A 29 38.28 -27.18 -16.34
CA ASP A 29 39.34 -28.17 -16.60
C ASP A 29 39.14 -28.95 -17.92
N THR A 30 40.26 -29.38 -18.49
CA THR A 30 40.48 -30.47 -19.48
C THR A 30 40.11 -30.26 -20.96
N GLY A 31 41.12 -30.37 -21.81
CA GLY A 31 41.05 -30.06 -23.23
C GLY A 31 40.66 -31.21 -24.15
N ALA A 32 40.31 -30.83 -25.38
CA ALA A 32 40.72 -31.50 -26.61
C ALA A 32 40.46 -30.53 -27.77
N THR A 33 41.54 -30.14 -28.43
CA THR A 33 41.62 -29.25 -29.58
C THR A 33 40.86 -29.81 -30.79
N ALA A 34 39.89 -29.05 -31.30
CA ALA A 34 39.48 -29.06 -32.69
C ALA A 34 39.58 -27.62 -33.19
N SER A 35 40.61 -27.35 -33.98
CA SER A 35 40.92 -26.05 -34.57
C SER A 35 39.81 -25.63 -35.55
N VAL A 36 38.91 -24.78 -35.08
CA VAL A 36 38.19 -23.84 -35.95
C VAL A 36 39.06 -22.60 -36.01
N GLN A 37 39.50 -22.22 -37.21
CA GLN A 37 40.11 -20.92 -37.45
C GLN A 37 39.11 -19.85 -37.01
N THR A 38 39.39 -19.21 -35.88
CA THR A 38 38.73 -17.96 -35.47
C THR A 38 39.07 -16.90 -36.50
N ALA A 39 38.04 -16.27 -37.09
CA ALA A 39 38.20 -15.00 -37.78
C ALA A 39 38.95 -14.03 -36.85
N ALA A 40 39.88 -13.26 -37.40
CA ALA A 40 40.64 -12.28 -36.64
C ALA A 40 39.68 -11.33 -35.90
N ASP A 41 40.04 -11.03 -34.66
CA ASP A 41 39.41 -10.01 -33.82
C ASP A 41 39.77 -8.64 -34.41
N THR A 42 39.00 -8.21 -35.41
CA THR A 42 39.19 -6.93 -36.11
C THR A 42 38.36 -5.87 -35.40
N ASP A 43 39.00 -4.87 -34.78
CA ASP A 43 38.33 -3.71 -34.19
C ASP A 43 37.89 -2.75 -35.31
N PRO A 44 36.59 -2.69 -35.66
CA PRO A 44 36.13 -1.91 -36.81
C PRO A 44 36.36 -0.41 -36.65
N ILE A 45 36.47 0.08 -35.41
CA ILE A 45 36.79 1.48 -35.12
C ILE A 45 38.26 1.74 -35.45
N ALA A 46 39.16 0.91 -34.93
CA ALA A 46 40.60 1.06 -35.15
C ALA A 46 41.00 0.83 -36.62
N GLU A 47 40.35 -0.10 -37.31
CA GLU A 47 40.61 -0.37 -38.74
C GLU A 47 40.18 0.80 -39.62
N PHE A 48 39.02 1.39 -39.34
CA PHE A 48 38.60 2.59 -40.06
C PHE A 48 39.50 3.79 -39.73
N GLN A 49 39.87 3.98 -38.45
CA GLN A 49 40.76 5.08 -38.06
C GLN A 49 42.13 4.94 -38.72
N ALA A 50 42.72 3.75 -38.73
CA ALA A 50 43.98 3.49 -39.43
C ALA A 50 43.86 3.76 -40.94
N TRP A 51 42.72 3.42 -41.55
CA TRP A 51 42.45 3.74 -42.95
C TRP A 51 42.38 5.26 -43.19
N LEU A 52 41.78 6.00 -42.26
CA LEU A 52 41.63 7.46 -42.31
C LEU A 52 42.97 8.18 -42.12
N ASP A 53 43.78 7.76 -41.13
CA ASP A 53 45.06 8.36 -40.77
C ASP A 53 46.12 8.24 -41.89
N GLU A 54 45.99 7.24 -42.77
CA GLU A 54 46.90 7.01 -43.90
C GLU A 54 46.61 7.89 -45.13
N ARG A 55 45.52 8.67 -45.14
CA ARG A 55 45.00 9.37 -46.33
C ARG A 55 44.75 10.85 -46.06
N ASP A 56 44.78 11.65 -47.12
CA ASP A 56 44.44 13.07 -47.05
C ASP A 56 42.91 13.25 -47.18
N PRO A 57 42.19 13.69 -46.13
CA PRO A 57 40.75 13.88 -46.18
C PRO A 57 40.29 14.87 -47.25
N ALA A 58 41.19 15.77 -47.70
CA ALA A 58 40.88 16.80 -48.69
C ALA A 58 40.89 16.29 -50.15
N ALA A 59 41.23 15.03 -50.42
CA ALA A 59 41.48 14.54 -51.78
C ALA A 59 41.16 13.05 -52.03
N PHE A 60 40.08 12.50 -51.49
CA PHE A 60 39.69 11.12 -51.76
C PHE A 60 39.33 10.87 -53.24
N SER A 61 39.91 9.84 -53.85
CA SER A 61 39.50 9.32 -55.16
C SER A 61 38.26 8.43 -55.06
N ALA A 62 37.54 8.24 -56.18
CA ALA A 62 36.36 7.37 -56.23
C ALA A 62 36.66 5.91 -55.85
N GLU A 63 37.88 5.42 -56.11
CA GLU A 63 38.32 4.08 -55.71
C GLU A 63 38.55 3.98 -54.19
N GLU A 64 39.09 5.04 -53.58
CA GLU A 64 39.30 5.10 -52.13
C GLU A 64 37.97 5.20 -51.38
N ILE A 65 37.00 5.96 -51.89
CA ILE A 65 35.65 6.03 -51.33
C ILE A 65 34.99 4.65 -51.39
N ALA A 66 35.05 3.96 -52.53
CA ALA A 66 34.49 2.62 -52.69
C ALA A 66 35.15 1.58 -51.75
N ALA A 67 36.45 1.71 -51.49
CA ALA A 67 37.17 0.85 -50.56
C ALA A 67 36.85 1.14 -49.08
N ALA A 68 36.46 2.37 -48.74
CA ALA A 68 36.07 2.76 -47.39
C ALA A 68 34.65 2.32 -46.99
N ILE A 69 33.73 2.15 -47.95
CA ILE A 69 32.32 1.84 -47.63
C ILE A 69 32.18 0.60 -46.72
N PRO A 70 32.82 -0.56 -46.99
CA PRO A 70 32.70 -1.73 -46.10
C PRO A 70 33.28 -1.49 -44.69
N LEU A 71 34.35 -0.71 -44.57
CA LEU A 71 34.96 -0.35 -43.28
C LEU A 71 34.03 0.59 -42.50
N ALA A 72 33.45 1.58 -43.20
CA ALA A 72 32.48 2.50 -42.63
C ALA A 72 31.20 1.78 -42.18
N GLU A 73 30.71 0.79 -42.95
CA GLU A 73 29.56 -0.04 -42.56
C GLU A 73 29.83 -0.88 -41.29
N ALA A 74 31.02 -1.48 -41.18
CA ALA A 74 31.42 -2.23 -39.99
C ALA A 74 31.55 -1.31 -38.75
N ARG A 75 32.17 -0.14 -38.92
CA ARG A 75 32.26 0.90 -37.88
C ARG A 75 30.88 1.38 -37.43
N ARG A 76 29.99 1.67 -38.39
CA ARG A 76 28.62 2.13 -38.15
C ARG A 76 27.82 1.16 -37.30
N ALA A 77 27.90 -0.14 -37.58
CA ALA A 77 27.23 -1.16 -36.77
C ALA A 77 27.73 -1.16 -35.31
N GLN A 78 29.05 -1.02 -35.11
CA GLN A 78 29.65 -0.94 -33.77
C GLN A 78 29.24 0.34 -33.03
N MET A 79 29.17 1.48 -33.72
CA MET A 79 28.75 2.76 -33.14
C MET A 79 27.28 2.78 -32.75
N VAL A 80 26.37 2.22 -33.56
CA VAL A 80 24.95 2.10 -33.19
C VAL A 80 24.77 1.27 -31.91
N GLU A 81 25.55 0.18 -31.77
CA GLU A 81 25.53 -0.63 -30.55
C GLU A 81 26.04 0.15 -29.33
N TRP A 82 27.16 0.88 -29.46
CA TRP A 82 27.66 1.69 -28.36
C TRP A 82 26.73 2.85 -28.02
N ILE A 83 26.11 3.52 -28.99
CA ILE A 83 25.11 4.57 -28.71
C ILE A 83 24.02 4.02 -27.79
N ARG A 84 23.57 2.77 -28.00
CA ARG A 84 22.51 2.16 -27.20
C ARG A 84 22.98 1.61 -25.85
N THR A 85 24.22 1.15 -25.74
CA THR A 85 24.70 0.38 -24.58
C THR A 85 25.73 1.11 -23.71
N ASP A 86 26.51 2.01 -24.31
CA ASP A 86 27.55 2.82 -23.66
C ASP A 86 27.71 4.16 -24.41
N PRO A 87 26.75 5.10 -24.23
CA PRO A 87 26.74 6.36 -24.96
C PRO A 87 27.97 7.23 -24.67
N ARG A 88 28.59 7.09 -23.48
CA ARG A 88 29.85 7.76 -23.16
C ARG A 88 30.95 7.28 -24.10
N LYS A 89 31.13 5.96 -24.21
CA LYS A 89 32.12 5.37 -25.11
C LYS A 89 31.87 5.72 -26.56
N ALA A 90 30.61 5.77 -26.98
CA ALA A 90 30.23 6.19 -28.33
C ALA A 90 30.68 7.62 -28.63
N ILE A 91 30.45 8.56 -27.72
CA ILE A 91 30.88 9.96 -27.89
C ILE A 91 32.41 10.07 -27.88
N GLU A 92 33.11 9.34 -27.01
CA GLU A 92 34.58 9.34 -26.93
C GLU A 92 35.28 8.84 -28.21
N HIS A 93 34.60 7.98 -29.00
CA HIS A 93 35.14 7.41 -30.25
C HIS A 93 34.46 7.98 -31.51
N ALA A 94 33.64 9.01 -31.35
CA ALA A 94 33.01 9.69 -32.47
C ALA A 94 34.04 10.47 -33.29
N VAL A 95 33.79 10.60 -34.60
CA VAL A 95 34.58 11.52 -35.44
C VAL A 95 34.38 12.97 -34.99
N SER A 96 35.45 13.76 -35.00
CA SER A 96 35.40 15.17 -34.61
C SER A 96 34.60 16.02 -35.59
N TRP A 97 34.32 17.29 -35.24
CA TRP A 97 33.64 18.21 -36.15
C TRP A 97 34.47 18.50 -37.39
N SER A 98 35.79 18.64 -37.24
CA SER A 98 36.71 18.88 -38.36
C SER A 98 36.78 17.66 -39.29
N GLU A 99 36.87 16.45 -38.73
CA GLU A 99 36.89 15.19 -39.47
C GLU A 99 35.57 14.95 -40.21
N TYR A 100 34.44 15.08 -39.53
CA TYR A 100 33.13 14.88 -40.13
C TYR A 100 32.91 15.80 -41.34
N ARG A 101 33.32 17.08 -41.25
CA ARG A 101 33.18 18.03 -42.37
C ARG A 101 34.16 17.77 -43.51
N ALA A 102 35.30 17.15 -43.23
CA ALA A 102 36.28 16.80 -44.25
C ALA A 102 35.86 15.55 -45.05
N LEU A 103 35.00 14.69 -44.51
CA LEU A 103 34.52 13.49 -45.19
C LEU A 103 33.67 13.80 -46.45
N PRO A 104 33.87 13.06 -47.56
CA PRO A 104 32.98 13.07 -48.72
C PRO A 104 31.53 12.78 -48.33
N GLU A 105 30.58 13.33 -49.10
CA GLU A 105 29.13 13.15 -48.83
C GLU A 105 28.72 11.67 -48.79
N GLU A 106 29.29 10.85 -49.67
CA GLU A 106 29.02 9.42 -49.77
C GLU A 106 29.50 8.64 -48.54
N LEU A 107 30.55 9.10 -47.85
CA LEU A 107 31.01 8.48 -46.61
C LEU A 107 30.24 9.03 -45.41
N ARG A 108 29.92 10.33 -45.37
CA ARG A 108 29.19 10.97 -44.26
C ARG A 108 27.87 10.29 -43.91
N THR A 109 27.18 9.66 -44.86
CA THR A 109 25.93 8.91 -44.60
C THR A 109 26.12 7.66 -43.75
N HIS A 110 27.37 7.19 -43.59
CA HIS A 110 27.71 6.03 -42.76
C HIS A 110 28.26 6.42 -41.37
N PHE A 111 28.46 7.71 -41.11
CA PHE A 111 29.03 8.21 -39.86
C PHE A 111 27.98 8.87 -38.97
N GLU A 112 28.20 8.78 -37.67
CA GLU A 112 27.48 9.56 -36.69
C GLU A 112 27.70 11.05 -36.96
N ARG A 113 26.60 11.80 -37.03
CA ARG A 113 26.65 13.23 -37.22
C ARG A 113 26.75 13.89 -35.84
N PRO A 114 27.81 14.67 -35.56
CA PRO A 114 27.84 15.50 -34.37
C PRO A 114 26.75 16.58 -34.45
N PHE A 115 26.15 16.90 -33.31
CA PHE A 115 25.15 17.94 -33.21
C PHE A 115 25.38 18.80 -31.96
N ASN A 116 25.07 20.09 -32.07
CA ASN A 116 25.01 21.02 -30.97
C ASN A 116 23.91 22.04 -31.29
N THR A 117 22.78 21.94 -30.60
CA THR A 117 21.60 22.75 -30.91
C THR A 117 20.71 22.90 -29.69
N THR A 118 19.63 23.66 -29.82
CA THR A 118 18.54 23.67 -28.85
C THR A 118 17.45 22.74 -29.36
N GLY A 119 16.99 21.84 -28.51
CA GLY A 119 15.93 20.87 -28.83
C GLY A 119 15.10 20.52 -27.60
N SER A 120 14.20 19.56 -27.75
CA SER A 120 13.49 18.96 -26.62
C SER A 120 14.19 17.68 -26.18
N LEU A 121 14.15 17.41 -24.88
CA LEU A 121 14.51 16.15 -24.27
C LEU A 121 13.26 15.60 -23.61
N GLU A 122 12.77 14.45 -24.05
CA GLU A 122 11.59 13.79 -23.50
C GLU A 122 12.01 12.54 -22.75
N ILE A 123 11.47 12.37 -21.55
CA ILE A 123 11.73 11.26 -20.65
C ILE A 123 10.40 10.65 -20.26
N VAL A 124 10.22 9.36 -20.47
CA VAL A 124 9.07 8.59 -19.98
C VAL A 124 9.58 7.38 -19.19
N PRO A 125 8.84 6.88 -18.20
CA PRO A 125 9.20 5.64 -17.53
C PRO A 125 9.17 4.46 -18.50
N ASN A 126 10.03 3.45 -18.27
CA ASN A 126 9.93 2.19 -18.99
C ASN A 126 9.00 1.25 -18.20
N CYS A 127 7.77 1.04 -18.65
CA CYS A 127 6.81 0.19 -17.93
C CYS A 127 7.06 -1.32 -18.14
N GLY A 128 7.77 -1.72 -19.21
CA GLY A 128 8.07 -3.11 -19.55
C GLY A 128 9.47 -3.60 -19.13
N GLY A 129 10.24 -2.77 -18.43
CA GLY A 129 11.60 -3.08 -17.97
C GLY A 129 12.15 -2.00 -17.03
N GLY A 130 13.39 -2.13 -16.57
CA GLY A 130 13.99 -1.11 -15.69
C GLY A 130 14.32 0.22 -16.41
N GLY A 131 14.28 1.33 -15.67
CA GLY A 131 14.78 2.64 -16.10
C GLY A 131 13.77 3.51 -16.84
N ASN A 132 14.27 4.35 -17.76
CA ASN A 132 13.46 5.31 -18.53
C ASN A 132 13.77 5.19 -20.01
N LEU A 133 12.78 5.48 -20.84
CA LEU A 133 12.98 5.75 -22.26
C LEU A 133 13.25 7.24 -22.42
N SER A 134 14.20 7.57 -23.29
CA SER A 134 14.56 8.96 -23.58
C SER A 134 14.53 9.22 -25.08
N ARG A 135 14.13 10.41 -25.45
CA ARG A 135 14.02 10.87 -26.84
C ARG A 135 14.47 12.32 -26.92
N ILE A 136 15.09 12.68 -28.04
CA ILE A 136 15.36 14.08 -28.36
C ILE A 136 14.68 14.44 -29.67
N GLU A 137 14.21 15.69 -29.76
CA GLU A 137 13.82 16.30 -31.01
C GLU A 137 14.78 17.44 -31.34
N ILE A 138 15.51 17.28 -32.42
CA ILE A 138 16.47 18.26 -32.94
C ILE A 138 16.25 18.43 -34.44
N ASP A 139 16.28 19.68 -34.92
CA ASP A 139 16.09 20.01 -36.34
C ASP A 139 14.79 19.42 -36.95
N GLY A 140 13.73 19.31 -36.15
CA GLY A 140 12.43 18.72 -36.53
C GLY A 140 12.48 17.20 -36.74
N THR A 141 13.54 16.54 -36.28
CA THR A 141 13.72 15.09 -36.36
C THR A 141 13.84 14.50 -34.97
N SER A 142 13.07 13.44 -34.75
CA SER A 142 13.12 12.66 -33.52
C SER A 142 14.16 11.54 -33.58
N TYR A 143 14.84 11.35 -32.45
CA TYR A 143 15.80 10.29 -32.18
C TYR A 143 15.53 9.64 -30.82
N SER A 144 15.61 8.32 -30.76
CA SER A 144 15.74 7.59 -29.49
C SER A 144 17.09 7.95 -28.87
N ALA A 145 17.09 8.43 -27.63
CA ALA A 145 18.26 8.97 -26.98
C ALA A 145 18.75 8.05 -25.86
N ALA A 146 20.07 7.85 -25.79
CA ALA A 146 20.73 7.25 -24.64
C ALA A 146 21.42 8.35 -23.82
N LEU A 147 21.09 8.39 -22.54
CA LEU A 147 21.61 9.35 -21.57
C LEU A 147 22.62 8.67 -20.61
N TYR A 148 23.52 9.45 -20.04
CA TYR A 148 24.44 8.99 -19.01
C TYR A 148 24.87 10.14 -18.09
N GLY A 149 25.56 9.79 -17.01
CA GLY A 149 26.16 10.75 -16.09
C GLY A 149 25.12 11.72 -15.51
N LYS A 150 25.44 13.02 -15.53
CA LYS A 150 24.60 14.08 -14.94
C LYS A 150 23.21 14.21 -15.56
N ARG A 151 22.94 13.63 -16.74
CA ARG A 151 21.60 13.67 -17.38
C ARG A 151 20.63 12.59 -16.91
N LEU A 152 21.09 11.56 -16.19
CA LEU A 152 20.21 10.47 -15.71
C LEU A 152 19.12 10.97 -14.74
N GLY A 153 19.42 12.03 -13.98
CA GLY A 153 18.50 12.68 -13.06
C GLY A 153 17.57 13.71 -13.71
N GLN A 154 17.75 14.04 -14.99
CA GLN A 154 16.93 15.05 -15.66
C GLN A 154 15.56 14.48 -16.05
N GLY A 155 14.53 15.29 -15.86
CA GLY A 155 13.20 15.08 -16.44
C GLY A 155 13.11 15.62 -17.87
N THR A 156 11.89 15.59 -18.40
CA THR A 156 11.53 16.15 -19.70
C THR A 156 11.75 17.66 -19.71
N LYS A 157 12.39 18.17 -20.77
CA LYS A 157 12.66 19.57 -21.03
C LYS A 157 12.22 19.92 -22.44
N ASN A 158 11.24 20.82 -22.57
CA ASN A 158 10.69 21.20 -23.88
C ASN A 158 11.73 21.95 -24.73
N VAL A 159 12.58 22.73 -24.08
CA VAL A 159 13.64 23.50 -24.72
C VAL A 159 14.87 23.43 -23.82
N THR A 160 15.93 22.81 -24.33
CA THR A 160 17.21 22.70 -23.62
C THR A 160 18.37 22.61 -24.62
N PRO A 161 19.56 23.16 -24.30
CA PRO A 161 20.76 22.93 -25.11
C PRO A 161 21.21 21.47 -25.02
N LEU A 162 21.37 20.86 -26.18
CA LEU A 162 21.77 19.46 -26.35
C LEU A 162 22.96 19.37 -27.29
N HIS A 163 23.88 18.46 -26.98
CA HIS A 163 24.96 18.09 -27.88
C HIS A 163 25.30 16.61 -27.75
N GLY A 164 25.98 16.09 -28.78
CA GLY A 164 26.35 14.69 -28.88
C GLY A 164 26.38 14.23 -30.32
N ILE A 165 25.99 12.98 -30.56
CA ILE A 165 26.03 12.34 -31.87
C ILE A 165 24.71 11.68 -32.23
N VAL A 166 24.34 11.70 -33.52
CA VAL A 166 23.18 10.96 -34.04
C VAL A 166 23.56 10.00 -35.17
N LEU A 167 23.00 8.80 -35.12
CA LEU A 167 23.16 7.75 -36.13
C LEU A 167 21.93 6.84 -36.10
N ASP A 168 21.32 6.56 -37.26
CA ASP A 168 20.25 5.56 -37.41
C ASP A 168 19.02 5.76 -36.52
N ARG A 169 18.57 7.02 -36.37
CA ARG A 169 17.47 7.39 -35.43
C ARG A 169 17.82 7.16 -33.96
N HIS A 170 19.08 6.90 -33.63
CA HIS A 170 19.59 6.88 -32.26
C HIS A 170 20.49 8.08 -32.02
N ALA A 171 20.50 8.55 -30.78
CA ALA A 171 21.33 9.64 -30.30
C ALA A 171 22.07 9.21 -29.03
N ALA A 172 23.37 9.47 -28.95
CA ALA A 172 24.07 9.52 -27.67
C ALA A 172 24.18 10.99 -27.27
N VAL A 173 23.59 11.34 -26.13
CA VAL A 173 23.53 12.73 -25.64
C VAL A 173 24.58 12.90 -24.55
N ALA A 174 25.46 13.87 -24.73
CA ALA A 174 26.54 14.14 -23.79
C ALA A 174 26.01 14.58 -22.42
N GLU A 175 26.70 14.21 -21.35
CA GLU A 175 26.28 14.53 -19.97
C GLU A 175 26.40 16.03 -19.62
N THR A 176 27.14 16.80 -20.41
CA THR A 176 27.35 18.24 -20.22
C THR A 176 26.44 19.08 -21.11
N VAL A 177 26.32 20.37 -20.78
CA VAL A 177 25.59 21.35 -21.59
C VAL A 177 26.53 22.06 -22.55
N LEU A 178 27.71 22.47 -22.06
CA LEU A 178 28.79 23.04 -22.87
C LEU A 178 29.71 21.93 -23.36
N GLU A 179 29.91 21.90 -24.68
CA GLU A 179 30.85 21.04 -25.40
C GLU A 179 32.18 21.77 -25.59
N THR A 180 33.24 21.34 -24.90
CA THR A 180 34.58 21.94 -25.07
C THR A 180 35.18 21.48 -26.39
N LEU A 181 35.59 22.42 -27.26
CA LEU A 181 36.17 22.12 -28.56
C LEU A 181 37.70 22.02 -28.53
N SER A 182 38.24 21.12 -29.35
CA SER A 182 39.65 21.14 -29.73
C SER A 182 39.97 22.40 -30.56
N PRO A 183 41.24 22.82 -30.67
CA PRO A 183 41.61 23.94 -31.56
C PRO A 183 41.19 23.75 -33.02
N GLU A 184 41.20 22.51 -33.52
CA GLU A 184 40.81 22.16 -34.89
C GLU A 184 39.30 22.25 -35.09
N ASP A 185 38.51 21.76 -34.14
CA ASP A 185 37.05 21.89 -34.17
C ASP A 185 36.62 23.35 -34.00
N ALA A 186 37.30 24.11 -33.14
CA ALA A 186 37.05 25.54 -32.98
C ALA A 186 37.26 26.30 -34.31
N ALA A 187 38.23 25.89 -35.13
CA ALA A 187 38.50 26.50 -36.43
C ALA A 187 37.35 26.31 -37.42
N VAL A 188 36.72 25.13 -37.47
CA VAL A 188 35.55 24.90 -38.35
C VAL A 188 34.27 25.56 -37.84
N HIS A 189 34.25 26.01 -36.57
CA HIS A 189 33.15 26.74 -35.95
C HIS A 189 33.34 28.26 -35.88
N VAL A 190 34.36 28.84 -36.53
CA VAL A 190 34.63 30.29 -36.49
C VAL A 190 33.45 31.16 -36.97
N SER A 191 32.63 30.64 -37.89
CA SER A 191 31.43 31.31 -38.41
C SER A 191 30.17 31.09 -37.57
N THR A 192 30.23 30.20 -36.57
CA THR A 192 29.13 29.96 -35.63
C THR A 192 28.87 31.24 -34.83
N PRO A 193 27.60 31.64 -34.66
CA PRO A 193 27.26 32.84 -33.90
C PRO A 193 27.90 32.83 -32.51
N LEU A 194 28.52 33.96 -32.14
CA LEU A 194 29.10 34.16 -30.82
C LEU A 194 27.97 34.34 -29.79
N GLY A 195 28.04 33.58 -28.71
CA GLY A 195 27.13 33.67 -27.57
C GLY A 195 27.61 34.61 -26.47
N ASN A 196 28.91 34.96 -26.42
CA ASN A 196 29.43 35.94 -25.49
C ASN A 196 28.84 37.34 -25.78
N PRO A 197 28.46 38.10 -24.74
CA PRO A 197 28.11 39.51 -24.88
C PRO A 197 29.26 40.37 -25.41
N ASP A 198 30.50 40.02 -25.04
CA ASP A 198 31.75 40.63 -25.49
C ASP A 198 32.76 39.54 -25.85
N ALA A 199 33.29 39.60 -27.08
CA ALA A 199 34.26 38.65 -27.60
C ALA A 199 35.63 38.68 -26.90
N SER A 200 35.90 39.69 -26.07
CA SER A 200 37.14 39.85 -25.31
C SER A 200 37.02 39.38 -23.85
N ARG A 201 35.86 38.88 -23.43
CA ARG A 201 35.56 38.49 -22.04
C ARG A 201 35.11 37.03 -21.93
N ASP A 202 35.48 36.41 -20.82
CA ASP A 202 35.09 35.06 -20.46
C ASP A 202 33.57 35.01 -20.21
N PHE A 203 32.90 34.00 -20.78
CA PHE A 203 31.44 33.91 -20.73
C PHE A 203 30.89 33.84 -19.31
N ALA A 204 31.53 33.09 -18.41
CA ALA A 204 31.01 32.85 -17.08
C ALA A 204 31.42 33.94 -16.08
N THR A 205 32.65 34.44 -16.19
CA THR A 205 33.26 35.34 -15.19
C THR A 205 33.29 36.80 -15.61
N GLY A 206 33.22 37.12 -16.91
CA GLY A 206 33.40 38.48 -17.42
C GLY A 206 34.85 38.99 -17.42
N GLU A 207 35.80 38.16 -16.96
CA GLU A 207 37.22 38.51 -16.94
C GLU A 207 37.81 38.56 -18.36
N PRO A 208 38.83 39.40 -18.63
CA PRO A 208 39.46 39.45 -19.95
C PRO A 208 40.05 38.10 -20.36
N ILE A 209 39.76 37.65 -21.58
CA ILE A 209 40.37 36.44 -22.14
C ILE A 209 41.77 36.75 -22.71
N GLY A 210 42.68 35.78 -22.60
CA GLY A 210 44.03 35.87 -23.17
C GLY A 210 44.06 35.62 -24.68
N GLU A 211 45.27 35.59 -25.26
CA GLU A 211 45.46 35.43 -26.72
C GLU A 211 44.91 34.10 -27.29
N ASN A 212 44.77 33.07 -26.45
CA ASN A 212 44.29 31.73 -26.84
C ASN A 212 43.11 31.28 -25.98
N PRO A 213 41.89 31.81 -26.20
CA PRO A 213 40.71 31.41 -25.44
C PRO A 213 40.28 29.98 -25.76
N VAL A 214 39.72 29.29 -24.77
CA VAL A 214 39.06 28.00 -24.97
C VAL A 214 37.66 28.24 -25.53
N THR A 215 37.29 27.51 -26.59
CA THR A 215 35.95 27.63 -27.21
C THR A 215 35.07 26.46 -26.78
N ALA A 216 33.84 26.74 -26.40
CA ALA A 216 32.81 25.72 -26.18
C ALA A 216 31.56 25.99 -27.02
N LEU A 217 30.77 24.96 -27.33
CA LEU A 217 29.49 25.08 -28.00
C LEU A 217 28.33 24.77 -27.04
N ALA A 218 27.25 25.53 -27.15
CA ALA A 218 25.95 25.18 -26.55
C ALA A 218 24.82 25.83 -27.33
N GLY A 219 23.73 25.09 -27.58
CA GLY A 219 22.53 25.64 -28.23
C GLY A 219 22.80 26.23 -29.62
N GLY A 220 23.76 25.68 -30.37
CA GLY A 220 24.14 26.17 -31.70
C GLY A 220 24.93 27.48 -31.71
N LYS A 221 25.48 27.90 -30.56
CA LYS A 221 26.35 29.07 -30.43
C LYS A 221 27.72 28.69 -29.88
N ARG A 222 28.73 29.50 -30.19
CA ARG A 222 30.07 29.37 -29.60
C ARG A 222 30.28 30.35 -28.45
N TYR A 223 30.91 29.86 -27.38
CA TYR A 223 31.24 30.61 -26.18
C TYR A 223 32.74 30.57 -25.92
N LEU A 224 33.31 31.70 -25.52
CA LEU A 224 34.74 31.86 -25.25
C LEU A 224 34.98 31.90 -23.73
N PHE A 225 35.98 31.14 -23.29
CA PHE A 225 36.39 31.01 -21.89
C PHE A 225 37.91 31.23 -21.76
N GLN A 226 38.33 31.63 -20.56
CA GLN A 226 39.73 31.80 -20.21
C GLN A 226 40.48 30.47 -20.18
N ASN A 227 39.84 29.42 -19.66
CA ASN A 227 40.43 28.09 -19.51
C ASN A 227 39.32 27.02 -19.33
N SER A 228 39.68 25.74 -19.43
CA SER A 228 38.72 24.63 -19.31
C SER A 228 38.12 24.46 -17.91
N ALA A 229 38.82 24.84 -16.83
CA ALA A 229 38.29 24.71 -15.48
C ALA A 229 37.05 25.59 -15.28
N THR A 230 37.02 26.79 -15.86
CA THR A 230 35.83 27.65 -15.85
C THR A 230 34.65 27.01 -16.60
N ILE A 231 34.90 26.24 -17.66
CA ILE A 231 33.85 25.48 -18.37
C ILE A 231 33.32 24.37 -17.47
N ASP A 232 34.19 23.63 -16.79
CA ASP A 232 33.80 22.52 -15.90
C ASP A 232 32.95 23.01 -14.72
N GLU A 233 33.35 24.13 -14.09
CA GLU A 233 32.57 24.80 -13.04
C GLU A 233 31.21 25.29 -13.56
N THR A 234 31.16 25.84 -14.77
CA THR A 234 29.92 26.29 -15.40
C THR A 234 29.01 25.11 -15.71
N ASN A 235 29.54 24.02 -16.27
CA ASN A 235 28.79 22.79 -16.54
C ASN A 235 28.26 22.14 -15.26
N ALA A 236 28.98 22.22 -14.13
CA ALA A 236 28.47 21.75 -12.85
C ALA A 236 27.21 22.53 -12.42
N LYS A 237 27.25 23.86 -12.48
CA LYS A 237 26.08 24.71 -12.16
C LYS A 237 24.92 24.52 -13.12
N LEU A 238 25.19 24.37 -14.43
CA LEU A 238 24.15 24.11 -15.43
C LEU A 238 23.44 22.77 -15.17
N ALA A 239 24.18 21.73 -14.78
CA ALA A 239 23.61 20.44 -14.42
C ALA A 239 22.70 20.54 -13.18
N GLU A 240 23.07 21.32 -12.17
CA GLU A 240 22.22 21.57 -10.99
C GLU A 240 20.90 22.24 -11.38
N LEU A 241 20.95 23.21 -12.29
CA LEU A 241 19.75 23.91 -12.77
C LEU A 241 18.81 23.00 -13.57
N ASP A 242 19.35 22.12 -14.42
CA ASP A 242 18.55 21.27 -15.32
C ASP A 242 17.87 20.07 -14.64
N VAL A 243 18.23 19.75 -13.39
CA VAL A 243 17.57 18.69 -12.60
C VAL A 243 16.27 19.19 -11.94
N ALA A 244 16.04 20.50 -11.89
CA ALA A 244 14.79 21.06 -11.34
C ALA A 244 13.55 20.49 -12.06
N PRO A 245 12.43 20.22 -11.36
CA PRO A 245 11.24 19.64 -11.94
C PRO A 245 10.58 20.57 -12.97
N GLY A 246 9.75 19.98 -13.82
CA GLY A 246 8.97 20.68 -14.84
C GLY A 246 9.67 20.86 -16.20
N PRO A 247 8.93 21.37 -17.19
CA PRO A 247 9.33 21.31 -18.60
C PRO A 247 10.39 22.34 -19.01
N HIS A 248 10.78 23.25 -18.12
CA HIS A 248 11.74 24.32 -18.40
C HIS A 248 13.19 23.85 -18.17
N GLY A 249 14.06 24.07 -19.17
CA GLY A 249 15.51 23.85 -19.04
C GLY A 249 16.17 24.99 -18.26
N GLY A 250 16.64 24.72 -17.05
CA GLY A 250 17.29 25.75 -16.23
C GLY A 250 18.57 26.32 -16.87
N SER A 251 19.30 25.51 -17.64
CA SER A 251 20.43 25.97 -18.44
C SER A 251 20.04 26.97 -19.53
N GLN A 252 18.82 26.89 -20.07
CA GLN A 252 18.34 27.86 -21.05
C GLN A 252 18.24 29.27 -20.45
N LEU A 253 17.83 29.39 -19.18
CA LEU A 253 17.74 30.67 -18.48
C LEU A 253 19.10 31.39 -18.46
N VAL A 254 20.19 30.63 -18.28
CA VAL A 254 21.56 31.17 -18.30
C VAL A 254 21.89 31.78 -19.67
N PHE A 255 21.61 31.04 -20.75
CA PHE A 255 21.90 31.52 -22.12
C PHE A 255 20.97 32.65 -22.57
N GLU A 256 19.78 32.77 -21.98
CA GLU A 256 18.88 33.90 -22.22
C GLU A 256 19.29 35.15 -21.46
N ALA A 257 19.60 35.03 -20.16
CA ALA A 257 20.11 36.12 -19.34
C ALA A 257 21.41 36.71 -19.90
N ALA A 258 22.26 35.86 -20.47
CA ALA A 258 23.49 36.30 -21.12
C ALA A 258 23.25 37.30 -22.27
N LYS A 259 22.11 37.25 -22.97
CA LYS A 259 21.81 38.18 -24.08
C LYS A 259 21.66 39.64 -23.62
N THR A 260 21.43 39.87 -22.33
CA THR A 260 21.16 41.20 -21.76
C THR A 260 22.30 41.74 -20.91
N LEU A 261 23.41 41.01 -20.79
CA LEU A 261 24.59 41.47 -20.04
C LEU A 261 25.28 42.63 -20.74
N ASP A 262 25.69 43.63 -19.96
CA ASP A 262 26.65 44.63 -20.42
C ASP A 262 28.00 43.93 -20.67
N GLY A 263 28.68 44.26 -21.77
CA GLY A 263 29.85 43.51 -22.28
C GLY A 263 31.05 43.33 -21.32
N GLY A 264 31.04 43.89 -20.11
CA GLY A 264 32.04 43.65 -19.08
C GLY A 264 31.65 42.69 -17.95
N SER A 265 30.41 42.21 -17.91
CA SER A 265 29.86 41.43 -16.78
C SER A 265 29.80 39.93 -17.07
N GLY A 266 30.13 39.11 -16.07
CA GLY A 266 29.91 37.66 -16.10
C GLY A 266 28.48 37.24 -15.75
N ILE A 267 28.24 35.93 -15.60
CA ILE A 267 26.94 35.38 -15.23
C ILE A 267 26.64 35.66 -13.76
N GLU A 268 25.53 36.34 -13.49
CA GLU A 268 24.99 36.48 -12.14
C GLU A 268 24.11 35.26 -11.81
N TRP A 269 24.69 34.29 -11.10
CA TRP A 269 24.01 33.04 -10.76
C TRP A 269 22.80 33.18 -9.82
N PRO A 270 22.83 33.99 -8.73
CA PRO A 270 21.74 34.00 -7.75
C PRO A 270 20.36 34.36 -8.34
N PRO A 271 20.21 35.39 -9.20
CA PRO A 271 18.94 35.67 -9.85
C PRO A 271 18.44 34.53 -10.74
N ILE A 272 19.34 33.84 -11.44
CA ILE A 272 18.99 32.70 -12.32
C ILE A 272 18.54 31.50 -11.50
N VAL A 273 19.25 31.19 -10.41
CA VAL A 273 18.87 30.12 -9.48
C VAL A 273 17.50 30.41 -8.90
N GLN A 274 17.26 31.65 -8.44
CA GLN A 274 15.95 32.07 -7.94
C GLN A 274 14.85 31.89 -8.98
N GLN A 275 15.06 32.36 -10.21
CA GLN A 275 14.08 32.21 -11.29
C GLN A 275 13.81 30.73 -11.62
N ASN A 276 14.85 29.88 -11.63
CA ASN A 276 14.69 28.45 -11.87
C ASN A 276 13.88 27.77 -10.74
N THR A 277 14.13 28.15 -9.49
CA THR A 277 13.35 27.68 -8.33
C THR A 277 11.90 28.15 -8.40
N GLU A 278 11.64 29.39 -8.81
CA GLU A 278 10.28 29.92 -8.99
C GLU A 278 9.52 29.17 -10.10
N LEU A 279 10.18 28.83 -11.22
CA LEU A 279 9.57 28.03 -12.29
C LEU A 279 9.31 26.58 -11.86
N ALA A 280 10.23 25.98 -11.10
CA ALA A 280 10.04 24.65 -10.54
C ALA A 280 8.86 24.62 -9.56
N SER A 281 8.79 25.59 -8.63
CA SER A 281 7.70 25.73 -7.68
C SER A 281 6.36 26.00 -8.39
N ALA A 282 6.34 26.84 -9.43
CA ALA A 282 5.15 27.02 -10.27
C ALA A 282 4.70 25.72 -10.94
N TRP A 283 5.64 24.81 -11.27
CA TRP A 283 5.29 23.51 -11.82
C TRP A 283 4.77 22.53 -10.75
N THR A 284 5.30 22.55 -9.53
CA THR A 284 4.96 21.52 -8.53
C THR A 284 3.95 21.96 -7.48
N GLU A 285 3.75 23.26 -7.26
CA GLU A 285 2.99 23.84 -6.14
C GLU A 285 1.90 24.82 -6.59
N THR A 286 1.42 24.70 -7.82
CA THR A 286 0.23 25.43 -8.27
C THR A 286 -0.69 24.50 -9.03
N ASP A 287 -1.98 24.76 -8.96
CA ASP A 287 -2.98 24.02 -9.73
C ASP A 287 -2.61 23.94 -11.21
N LYS A 288 -2.90 22.78 -11.81
CA LYS A 288 -2.59 22.50 -13.21
C LYS A 288 -3.87 22.55 -14.02
N ASP A 289 -3.86 23.34 -15.08
CA ASP A 289 -4.90 23.31 -16.09
C ASP A 289 -4.66 22.11 -17.02
N VAL A 290 -5.56 21.13 -17.01
CA VAL A 290 -5.39 19.85 -17.74
C VAL A 290 -6.48 19.67 -18.80
N PHE A 291 -6.09 19.17 -19.97
CA PHE A 291 -7.06 18.78 -21.01
C PHE A 291 -6.87 17.35 -21.50
N PHE A 292 -7.94 16.56 -21.48
CA PHE A 292 -7.97 15.21 -22.03
C PHE A 292 -8.66 15.14 -23.39
N ILE A 293 -7.95 14.65 -24.40
CA ILE A 293 -8.50 14.35 -25.71
C ILE A 293 -8.97 12.89 -25.72
N ARG A 294 -10.28 12.67 -25.88
CA ARG A 294 -10.83 11.34 -26.12
C ARG A 294 -10.70 11.00 -27.60
N ILE A 295 -10.06 9.87 -27.92
CA ILE A 295 -9.83 9.46 -29.30
C ILE A 295 -10.48 8.12 -29.63
N ASP A 296 -10.65 7.85 -30.93
CA ASP A 296 -10.92 6.53 -31.47
C ASP A 296 -10.12 6.28 -32.76
N PHE A 297 -10.04 5.02 -33.19
CA PHE A 297 -9.27 4.62 -34.36
C PHE A 297 -10.20 4.24 -35.53
N PRO A 298 -9.74 4.30 -36.79
CA PRO A 298 -10.53 3.86 -37.93
C PRO A 298 -10.99 2.40 -37.84
N ASP A 299 -10.19 1.53 -37.23
CA ASP A 299 -10.45 0.11 -37.00
C ASP A 299 -11.05 -0.21 -35.61
N LEU A 300 -10.95 0.73 -34.66
CA LEU A 300 -11.50 0.60 -33.31
C LEU A 300 -12.26 1.87 -32.91
N THR A 301 -13.54 1.93 -33.28
CA THR A 301 -14.35 3.16 -33.18
C THR A 301 -15.01 3.37 -31.80
N GLY A 302 -15.30 4.63 -31.47
CA GLY A 302 -15.91 5.07 -30.21
C GLY A 302 -14.89 5.18 -29.07
N ALA A 303 -15.13 6.13 -28.16
CA ALA A 303 -14.29 6.31 -26.99
C ALA A 303 -14.45 5.17 -25.99
N GLU A 304 -13.43 4.99 -25.15
CA GLU A 304 -13.45 4.09 -24.00
C GLU A 304 -14.44 4.58 -22.94
N ALA A 305 -14.39 5.87 -22.60
CA ALA A 305 -15.27 6.49 -21.61
C ALA A 305 -16.08 7.69 -22.15
N SER A 306 -17.21 7.94 -21.51
CA SER A 306 -18.00 9.15 -21.76
C SER A 306 -17.28 10.40 -21.21
N GLN A 307 -17.64 11.59 -21.71
CA GLN A 307 -17.06 12.84 -21.21
C GLN A 307 -17.36 12.99 -19.72
N ALA A 308 -18.63 12.84 -19.35
CA ALA A 308 -19.10 12.98 -17.97
C ALA A 308 -18.43 11.97 -17.01
N THR A 309 -18.09 10.78 -17.50
CA THR A 309 -17.36 9.78 -16.70
C THR A 309 -15.94 10.26 -16.40
N LEU A 310 -15.20 10.73 -17.41
CA LEU A 310 -13.86 11.25 -17.20
C LEU A 310 -13.85 12.55 -16.39
N ASP A 311 -14.77 13.48 -16.69
CA ASP A 311 -14.93 14.71 -15.90
C ASP A 311 -15.13 14.36 -14.42
N ALA A 312 -16.02 13.40 -14.10
CA ALA A 312 -16.29 13.01 -12.71
C ALA A 312 -15.10 12.34 -12.00
N VAL A 313 -14.26 11.59 -12.71
CA VAL A 313 -13.05 10.98 -12.13
C VAL A 313 -11.96 12.02 -11.93
N LEU A 314 -11.76 12.91 -12.90
CA LEU A 314 -10.72 13.93 -12.87
C LEU A 314 -11.03 15.02 -11.83
N ASP A 315 -12.26 15.54 -11.80
CA ASP A 315 -12.69 16.60 -10.88
C ASP A 315 -13.04 16.09 -9.47
N GLY A 316 -13.09 14.77 -9.28
CA GLY A 316 -13.35 14.12 -8.00
C GLY A 316 -12.09 13.45 -7.46
N PRO A 317 -12.01 12.10 -7.48
CA PRO A 317 -10.95 11.37 -6.79
C PRO A 317 -9.53 11.76 -7.22
N VAL A 318 -9.28 12.11 -8.49
CA VAL A 318 -7.94 12.52 -8.92
C VAL A 318 -7.55 13.89 -8.36
N ALA A 319 -8.42 14.88 -8.49
CA ALA A 319 -8.19 16.23 -7.96
C ALA A 319 -8.06 16.22 -6.42
N ASP A 320 -8.93 15.48 -5.74
CA ASP A 320 -8.95 15.33 -4.28
C ASP A 320 -7.66 14.66 -3.79
N SER A 321 -7.22 13.55 -4.41
CA SER A 321 -5.99 12.86 -4.03
C SER A 321 -4.74 13.71 -4.29
N LEU A 322 -4.67 14.48 -5.38
CA LEU A 322 -3.53 15.37 -5.63
C LEU A 322 -3.45 16.52 -4.62
N ASP A 323 -4.60 17.08 -4.21
CA ASP A 323 -4.67 18.07 -3.14
C ASP A 323 -4.17 17.46 -1.81
N GLU A 324 -4.66 16.29 -1.45
CA GLU A 324 -4.28 15.59 -0.22
C GLU A 324 -2.79 15.20 -0.19
N ILE A 325 -2.29 14.53 -1.23
CA ILE A 325 -0.91 14.07 -1.30
C ILE A 325 0.07 15.25 -1.34
N SER A 326 -0.32 16.38 -1.93
CA SER A 326 0.51 17.60 -1.97
C SER A 326 0.39 18.49 -0.73
N TYR A 327 -0.50 18.14 0.21
CA TYR A 327 -0.86 18.96 1.38
C TYR A 327 -1.43 20.33 1.01
N GLY A 328 -2.32 20.34 0.02
CA GLY A 328 -2.99 21.54 -0.47
C GLY A 328 -2.08 22.47 -1.29
N LYS A 329 -0.95 21.96 -1.79
CA LYS A 329 -0.03 22.75 -2.62
C LYS A 329 -0.45 22.76 -4.09
N THR A 330 -1.09 21.70 -4.58
CA THR A 330 -1.55 21.64 -5.96
C THR A 330 -2.71 20.69 -6.12
N THR A 331 -3.61 21.02 -7.04
CA THR A 331 -4.59 20.09 -7.60
C THR A 331 -4.64 20.22 -9.13
N ILE A 332 -5.66 19.66 -9.78
CA ILE A 332 -5.90 19.82 -11.21
C ILE A 332 -7.26 20.48 -11.45
N VAL A 333 -7.32 21.26 -12.53
CA VAL A 333 -8.57 21.72 -13.13
C VAL A 333 -8.65 21.07 -14.50
N ALA A 334 -9.46 20.02 -14.62
CA ALA A 334 -9.50 19.22 -15.82
C ALA A 334 -10.63 19.63 -16.77
N SER A 335 -10.45 19.33 -18.04
CA SER A 335 -11.51 19.41 -19.05
C SER A 335 -11.34 18.31 -20.08
N VAL A 336 -12.45 17.70 -20.50
CA VAL A 336 -12.42 16.59 -21.46
C VAL A 336 -13.05 17.01 -22.79
N SER A 337 -12.48 16.54 -23.91
CA SER A 337 -13.02 16.82 -25.23
C SER A 337 -14.47 16.35 -25.36
N SER A 338 -15.36 17.25 -25.82
CA SER A 338 -16.78 16.93 -25.98
C SER A 338 -17.06 15.95 -27.13
N ALA A 339 -16.26 16.03 -28.19
CA ALA A 339 -16.24 15.05 -29.27
C ALA A 339 -15.13 14.01 -29.06
N VAL A 340 -15.37 12.82 -29.59
CA VAL A 340 -14.35 11.79 -29.78
C VAL A 340 -13.61 12.10 -31.09
N ILE A 341 -12.28 12.20 -31.03
CA ILE A 341 -11.44 12.58 -32.16
C ILE A 341 -10.97 11.33 -32.89
N ARG A 342 -11.23 11.28 -34.21
CA ARG A 342 -10.78 10.18 -35.06
C ARG A 342 -9.30 10.31 -35.39
N MET A 343 -8.52 9.29 -35.04
CA MET A 343 -7.12 9.17 -35.40
C MET A 343 -6.92 8.95 -36.91
N PRO A 344 -5.80 9.46 -37.49
CA PRO A 344 -5.51 9.33 -38.92
C PRO A 344 -5.07 7.91 -39.34
N ALA A 345 -4.58 7.09 -38.41
CA ALA A 345 -4.15 5.72 -38.66
C ALA A 345 -4.86 4.71 -37.73
N ASN A 346 -4.78 3.43 -38.10
CA ASN A 346 -5.31 2.31 -37.32
C ASN A 346 -4.53 2.13 -36.00
N SER A 347 -5.18 1.54 -35.00
CA SER A 347 -4.58 1.33 -33.68
C SER A 347 -3.23 0.61 -33.73
N SER A 348 -3.10 -0.42 -34.57
CA SER A 348 -1.86 -1.20 -34.70
C SER A 348 -0.64 -0.39 -35.15
N THR A 349 -0.83 0.77 -35.79
CA THR A 349 0.28 1.63 -36.23
C THR A 349 1.02 2.26 -35.05
N TYR A 350 0.33 2.48 -33.93
CA TYR A 350 0.87 3.20 -32.78
C TYR A 350 1.54 2.30 -31.74
N LEU A 351 1.38 0.98 -31.82
CA LEU A 351 1.98 0.04 -30.86
C LEU A 351 3.52 0.10 -30.80
N SER A 352 4.15 0.51 -31.89
CA SER A 352 5.61 0.70 -31.96
C SER A 352 6.06 2.14 -31.74
N ASP A 353 5.13 3.09 -31.62
CA ASP A 353 5.39 4.53 -31.56
C ASP A 353 4.22 5.25 -30.84
N TYR A 354 4.21 5.16 -29.51
CA TYR A 354 3.19 5.80 -28.67
C TYR A 354 3.28 7.34 -28.74
N ASP A 355 4.43 7.90 -29.12
CA ASP A 355 4.60 9.34 -29.29
C ASP A 355 3.79 9.86 -30.47
N ALA A 356 3.87 9.17 -31.60
CA ALA A 356 3.07 9.49 -32.78
C ALA A 356 1.56 9.50 -32.46
N LEU A 357 1.10 8.65 -31.53
CA LEU A 357 -0.31 8.62 -31.11
C LEU A 357 -0.72 9.95 -30.48
N HIS A 358 0.07 10.49 -29.55
CA HIS A 358 -0.28 11.74 -28.88
C HIS A 358 -0.12 12.94 -29.79
N ASP A 359 0.93 12.97 -30.61
CA ASP A 359 1.15 14.04 -31.60
C ASP A 359 0.01 14.10 -32.62
N ASP A 360 -0.40 12.95 -33.17
CA ASP A 360 -1.52 12.86 -34.11
C ASP A 360 -2.86 13.23 -33.46
N ALA A 361 -3.09 12.84 -32.19
CA ALA A 361 -4.29 13.20 -31.45
C ALA A 361 -4.40 14.71 -31.25
N VAL A 362 -3.31 15.36 -30.82
CA VAL A 362 -3.21 16.81 -30.65
C VAL A 362 -3.39 17.52 -31.99
N ALA A 363 -2.75 17.04 -33.06
CA ALA A 363 -2.87 17.61 -34.40
C ALA A 363 -4.30 17.50 -34.94
N ALA A 364 -4.94 16.33 -34.79
CA ALA A 364 -6.32 16.09 -35.21
C ALA A 364 -7.30 16.98 -34.44
N TYR A 365 -7.11 17.15 -33.12
CA TYR A 365 -7.93 18.05 -32.31
C TYR A 365 -7.76 19.52 -32.78
N LYS A 366 -6.52 19.99 -32.94
CA LYS A 366 -6.23 21.35 -33.43
C LYS A 366 -6.75 21.61 -34.84
N ALA A 367 -6.82 20.59 -35.69
CA ALA A 367 -7.40 20.71 -37.03
C ALA A 367 -8.91 20.99 -36.99
N ILE A 368 -9.62 20.48 -35.98
CA ILE A 368 -11.07 20.66 -35.81
C ILE A 368 -11.39 21.98 -35.09
N TYR A 369 -10.65 22.28 -34.01
CA TYR A 369 -10.98 23.36 -33.08
C TYR A 369 -10.05 24.59 -33.17
N GLY A 370 -9.01 24.53 -34.01
CA GLY A 370 -8.04 25.60 -34.21
C GLY A 370 -6.74 25.42 -33.40
N GLN A 371 -5.68 26.07 -33.86
CA GLN A 371 -4.31 25.87 -33.36
C GLN A 371 -4.09 26.32 -31.90
N THR A 372 -4.87 27.30 -31.44
CA THR A 372 -4.77 27.86 -30.07
C THR A 372 -5.68 27.15 -29.06
N SER A 373 -6.42 26.10 -29.48
CA SER A 373 -7.43 25.45 -28.64
C SER A 373 -6.88 24.75 -27.39
N LEU A 374 -5.56 24.49 -27.36
CA LEU A 374 -4.88 23.77 -26.27
C LEU A 374 -3.76 24.59 -25.61
N SER A 375 -3.55 25.85 -26.01
CA SER A 375 -2.37 26.62 -25.58
C SER A 375 -2.41 27.14 -24.15
N SER A 376 -3.56 27.04 -23.48
CA SER A 376 -3.75 27.46 -22.09
C SER A 376 -3.60 26.34 -21.07
N TYR A 377 -3.45 25.09 -21.51
CA TYR A 377 -3.34 23.95 -20.60
C TYR A 377 -1.87 23.59 -20.38
N ASP A 378 -1.56 23.25 -19.13
CA ASP A 378 -0.24 22.81 -18.70
C ASP A 378 0.04 21.37 -19.16
N ILE A 379 -0.97 20.51 -19.06
CA ILE A 379 -0.87 19.08 -19.38
C ILE A 379 -1.96 18.68 -20.36
N ILE A 380 -1.57 17.91 -21.38
CA ILE A 380 -2.46 17.33 -22.38
C ILE A 380 -2.42 15.81 -22.27
N GLY A 381 -3.54 15.23 -21.86
CA GLY A 381 -3.76 13.79 -21.82
C GLY A 381 -4.48 13.27 -23.06
N VAL A 382 -4.24 12.02 -23.43
CA VAL A 382 -4.98 11.31 -24.48
C VAL A 382 -5.60 10.05 -23.90
N HIS A 383 -6.93 9.91 -24.01
CA HIS A 383 -7.69 8.78 -23.49
C HIS A 383 -8.26 7.92 -24.63
N PHE A 384 -7.98 6.63 -24.58
CA PHE A 384 -8.32 5.70 -25.67
C PHE A 384 -8.57 4.27 -25.17
N LYS A 385 -9.12 3.45 -26.06
CA LYS A 385 -9.40 2.04 -25.80
C LYS A 385 -8.13 1.21 -25.73
N GLU A 386 -8.20 0.04 -25.10
CA GLU A 386 -7.11 -0.93 -25.14
C GLU A 386 -6.81 -1.38 -26.58
N ILE A 387 -5.59 -1.10 -27.02
CA ILE A 387 -4.99 -1.47 -28.31
C ILE A 387 -3.79 -2.42 -28.15
N GLY A 388 -3.29 -2.59 -26.92
CA GLY A 388 -2.33 -3.65 -26.55
C GLY A 388 -0.96 -3.16 -26.10
N PHE A 389 -0.86 -1.99 -25.45
CA PHE A 389 0.38 -1.67 -24.73
C PHE A 389 0.54 -2.55 -23.48
N SER A 390 1.75 -2.58 -22.93
CA SER A 390 2.05 -3.32 -21.70
C SER A 390 1.76 -2.50 -20.44
N TRP A 391 1.04 -1.38 -20.57
CA TRP A 391 0.80 -0.39 -19.53
C TRP A 391 -0.61 0.16 -19.67
N ALA A 392 -1.25 0.55 -18.57
CA ALA A 392 -2.56 1.20 -18.59
C ALA A 392 -2.45 2.74 -18.66
N GLY A 393 -1.30 3.28 -18.23
CA GLY A 393 -0.96 4.69 -18.30
C GLY A 393 0.50 4.87 -18.71
N LEU A 394 0.78 6.03 -19.31
CA LEU A 394 2.14 6.52 -19.54
C LEU A 394 2.14 8.04 -19.44
N ALA A 395 3.24 8.62 -18.98
CA ALA A 395 3.40 10.06 -18.88
C ALA A 395 4.86 10.50 -19.01
N SER A 396 5.01 11.73 -19.47
CA SER A 396 6.32 12.39 -19.52
C SER A 396 6.78 12.81 -18.12
N VAL A 397 7.94 12.33 -17.69
CA VAL A 397 8.52 12.62 -16.38
C VAL A 397 8.92 14.10 -16.33
N GLY A 398 8.24 14.92 -15.52
CA GLY A 398 8.44 16.37 -15.47
C GLY A 398 7.90 17.11 -16.70
N GLY A 399 7.12 16.43 -17.55
CA GLY A 399 6.63 16.95 -18.83
C GLY A 399 5.12 17.13 -18.89
N THR A 400 4.63 17.47 -20.08
CA THR A 400 3.26 17.96 -20.32
C THR A 400 2.32 16.94 -20.98
N ARG A 401 2.76 15.71 -21.19
CA ARG A 401 2.04 14.67 -21.95
C ARG A 401 1.64 13.49 -21.08
N GLN A 402 0.45 12.95 -21.36
CA GLN A 402 -0.13 11.77 -20.72
C GLN A 402 -0.89 10.90 -21.73
N TRP A 403 -0.86 9.59 -21.51
CA TRP A 403 -1.57 8.57 -22.29
C TRP A 403 -2.30 7.65 -21.32
N ILE A 404 -3.59 7.45 -21.50
CA ILE A 404 -4.40 6.55 -20.67
C ILE A 404 -5.15 5.58 -21.58
N GLU A 405 -4.86 4.29 -21.42
CA GLU A 405 -5.37 3.18 -22.21
C GLU A 405 -6.37 2.35 -21.41
N GLY A 406 -7.58 2.17 -21.96
CA GLY A 406 -8.55 1.15 -21.51
C GLY A 406 -9.05 1.30 -20.07
N ASN A 407 -8.79 2.44 -19.40
CA ASN A 407 -9.00 2.56 -17.97
C ASN A 407 -9.55 3.94 -17.57
N THR A 408 -10.31 4.00 -16.48
CA THR A 408 -10.75 5.24 -15.81
C THR A 408 -10.44 5.22 -14.31
N SER A 409 -9.48 4.38 -13.89
CA SER A 409 -8.99 4.29 -12.52
C SER A 409 -8.30 5.59 -12.11
N SER A 410 -8.74 6.17 -11.00
CA SER A 410 -8.09 7.33 -10.39
C SER A 410 -6.64 7.01 -10.02
N GLY A 411 -6.37 5.83 -9.44
CA GLY A 411 -5.01 5.41 -9.10
C GLY A 411 -4.02 5.45 -10.26
N VAL A 412 -4.42 4.93 -11.44
CA VAL A 412 -3.59 4.98 -12.65
C VAL A 412 -3.37 6.42 -13.11
N ILE A 413 -4.42 7.25 -13.10
CA ILE A 413 -4.31 8.64 -13.54
C ILE A 413 -3.43 9.47 -12.57
N ILE A 414 -3.55 9.26 -11.26
CA ILE A 414 -2.72 9.91 -10.23
C ILE A 414 -1.25 9.48 -10.36
N HIS A 415 -0.99 8.19 -10.63
CA HIS A 415 0.34 7.68 -10.94
C HIS A 415 0.97 8.45 -12.10
N GLU A 416 0.23 8.60 -13.21
CA GLU A 416 0.70 9.35 -14.37
C GLU A 416 0.91 10.85 -14.08
N PHE A 417 0.11 11.45 -13.19
CA PHE A 417 0.36 12.81 -12.74
C PHE A 417 1.64 12.90 -11.90
N GLY A 418 1.94 11.90 -11.07
CA GLY A 418 3.21 11.80 -10.36
C GLY A 418 4.41 11.88 -11.32
N HIS A 419 4.32 11.19 -12.47
CA HIS A 419 5.30 11.37 -13.55
C HIS A 419 5.33 12.80 -14.09
N ASN A 420 4.20 13.41 -14.47
CA ASN A 420 4.19 14.79 -14.96
C ASN A 420 4.82 15.79 -13.98
N TYR A 421 4.67 15.59 -12.67
CA TYR A 421 5.34 16.40 -11.65
C TYR A 421 6.85 16.15 -11.57
N GLY A 422 7.33 14.97 -11.96
CA GLY A 422 8.75 14.62 -12.05
C GLY A 422 9.14 13.33 -11.35
N LEU A 423 8.19 12.59 -10.79
CA LEU A 423 8.47 11.34 -10.10
C LEU A 423 8.73 10.21 -11.10
N ARG A 424 9.43 9.18 -10.62
CA ARG A 424 9.62 7.90 -11.32
C ARG A 424 8.95 6.81 -10.49
N HIS A 425 8.87 5.59 -11.01
CA HIS A 425 8.28 4.49 -10.24
C HIS A 425 8.95 4.33 -8.87
N ALA A 426 8.16 4.09 -7.83
CA ALA A 426 8.63 3.55 -6.57
C ALA A 426 8.89 2.05 -6.78
N SER A 427 10.09 1.61 -6.45
CA SER A 427 10.59 0.26 -6.69
C SER A 427 10.99 -0.39 -5.37
N SER A 428 11.35 -1.66 -5.39
CA SER A 428 11.97 -2.33 -4.25
C SER A 428 13.32 -2.96 -4.61
N TRP A 429 14.13 -3.21 -3.59
CA TRP A 429 15.40 -3.91 -3.73
C TRP A 429 15.25 -5.38 -3.33
N VAL A 430 15.20 -6.26 -4.31
CA VAL A 430 15.06 -7.71 -4.09
C VAL A 430 16.44 -8.34 -3.97
N VAL A 431 16.67 -9.04 -2.87
CA VAL A 431 17.95 -9.66 -2.49
C VAL A 431 17.82 -11.17 -2.40
N ASN A 432 18.78 -11.91 -2.97
CA ASN A 432 18.66 -13.36 -3.12
C ASN A 432 19.24 -14.17 -1.93
N ASN A 433 19.52 -13.53 -0.80
CA ASN A 433 20.35 -14.11 0.27
C ASN A 433 19.94 -13.72 1.69
N GLY A 434 18.72 -13.18 1.90
CA GLY A 434 18.21 -12.82 3.22
C GLY A 434 18.86 -11.56 3.83
N THR A 435 19.58 -10.74 3.06
CA THR A 435 20.19 -9.50 3.56
C THR A 435 19.41 -8.28 3.08
N VAL A 436 19.15 -7.28 3.93
CA VAL A 436 18.45 -6.03 3.54
C VAL A 436 19.14 -5.30 2.38
N VAL A 437 20.49 -5.26 2.38
CA VAL A 437 21.30 -4.63 1.34
C VAL A 437 22.40 -5.59 0.89
N GLY A 438 22.66 -5.65 -0.42
CA GLY A 438 23.59 -6.61 -1.00
C GLY A 438 23.42 -6.76 -2.51
N ALA A 439 23.99 -7.82 -3.09
CA ALA A 439 23.76 -8.16 -4.49
C ALA A 439 22.28 -8.52 -4.70
N GLY A 440 21.58 -7.70 -5.46
CA GLY A 440 20.14 -7.79 -5.69
C GLY A 440 19.74 -7.20 -7.03
N ALA A 441 18.45 -7.14 -7.26
CA ALA A 441 17.83 -6.55 -8.44
C ALA A 441 16.71 -5.59 -8.03
N LEU A 442 16.41 -4.65 -8.93
CA LEU A 442 15.27 -3.77 -8.77
C LEU A 442 14.01 -4.48 -9.25
N ASP A 443 12.99 -4.50 -8.40
CA ASP A 443 11.64 -4.82 -8.84
C ASP A 443 10.86 -3.53 -9.13
N ASN A 444 10.30 -3.46 -10.33
CA ASN A 444 9.63 -2.27 -10.80
C ASN A 444 8.19 -2.26 -10.27
N TYR A 445 7.75 -1.14 -9.70
CA TYR A 445 6.52 -1.05 -8.90
C TYR A 445 6.56 -1.79 -7.56
N GLY A 446 7.73 -2.25 -7.10
CA GLY A 446 7.84 -3.10 -5.91
C GLY A 446 7.57 -2.42 -4.55
N ASP A 447 7.18 -1.15 -4.50
CA ASP A 447 6.72 -0.50 -3.26
C ASP A 447 5.18 -0.60 -3.14
N PRO A 448 4.63 -1.48 -2.28
CA PRO A 448 3.18 -1.71 -2.16
C PRO A 448 2.46 -0.62 -1.35
N PHE A 449 3.16 0.44 -0.93
CA PHE A 449 2.59 1.52 -0.13
C PHE A 449 2.56 2.85 -0.86
N ASP A 450 3.15 2.92 -2.05
CA ASP A 450 3.28 4.13 -2.84
C ASP A 450 2.49 4.01 -4.14
N ILE A 451 1.71 5.02 -4.49
CA ILE A 451 0.95 5.02 -5.74
C ILE A 451 1.86 5.07 -6.98
N MET A 452 3.12 5.52 -6.86
CA MET A 452 4.16 5.36 -7.89
C MET A 452 4.72 3.92 -7.95
N GLY A 453 4.32 3.06 -7.02
CA GLY A 453 4.58 1.63 -6.98
C GLY A 453 3.28 0.85 -7.19
N ASP A 454 2.99 -0.09 -6.29
CA ASP A 454 1.75 -0.91 -6.25
C ASP A 454 0.81 -0.49 -5.11
N GLY A 455 0.95 0.74 -4.63
CA GLY A 455 0.13 1.28 -3.54
C GLY A 455 -1.34 1.48 -3.92
N PRO A 456 -2.27 1.27 -2.97
CA PRO A 456 -3.70 1.45 -3.21
C PRO A 456 -4.09 2.92 -3.41
N ASP A 457 -5.26 3.18 -3.96
CA ASP A 457 -5.87 4.52 -4.04
C ASP A 457 -7.20 4.48 -3.26
N PRO A 458 -7.44 5.41 -2.31
CA PRO A 458 -6.68 6.65 -2.04
C PRO A 458 -5.52 6.55 -1.04
N GLU A 459 -5.30 5.40 -0.37
CA GLU A 459 -4.40 5.35 0.80
C GLU A 459 -2.89 5.42 0.45
N GLY A 460 -2.53 5.14 -0.79
CA GLY A 460 -1.17 5.18 -1.32
C GLY A 460 -0.70 6.61 -1.57
N HIS A 461 0.06 7.18 -0.64
CA HIS A 461 0.75 8.46 -0.83
C HIS A 461 2.08 8.32 -1.58
N PHE A 462 2.54 9.41 -2.21
CA PHE A 462 3.94 9.54 -2.66
C PHE A 462 4.92 9.49 -1.49
N HIS A 463 6.08 8.89 -1.75
CA HIS A 463 7.15 8.68 -0.79
C HIS A 463 7.87 9.99 -0.42
N MET A 464 8.51 9.99 0.74
CA MET A 464 9.22 11.15 1.30
C MET A 464 10.28 11.74 0.37
N GLN A 465 11.05 10.91 -0.33
CA GLN A 465 12.03 11.39 -1.29
C GLN A 465 11.36 12.15 -2.46
N GLY A 466 10.24 11.63 -2.97
CA GLY A 466 9.49 12.23 -4.07
C GLY A 466 8.87 13.54 -3.62
N LYS A 467 8.14 13.52 -2.50
CA LYS A 467 7.60 14.73 -1.88
C LYS A 467 8.67 15.79 -1.59
N SER A 468 9.88 15.39 -1.19
CA SER A 468 10.97 16.37 -0.98
C SER A 468 11.45 16.97 -2.30
N SER A 469 11.56 16.18 -3.36
CA SER A 469 11.97 16.68 -4.68
C SER A 469 10.95 17.63 -5.33
N LEU A 470 9.67 17.46 -4.99
CA LEU A 470 8.57 18.33 -5.44
C LEU A 470 8.35 19.55 -4.53
N ASN A 471 9.14 19.67 -3.46
CA ASN A 471 8.95 20.65 -2.38
C ASN A 471 7.60 20.50 -1.63
N TRP A 472 6.98 19.32 -1.67
CA TRP A 472 5.73 19.03 -0.92
C TRP A 472 5.99 18.70 0.55
N ILE A 473 7.17 18.16 0.86
CA ILE A 473 7.76 18.31 2.20
C ILE A 473 8.87 19.34 2.11
N GLU A 474 8.74 20.42 2.87
CA GLU A 474 9.71 21.51 2.86
C GLU A 474 11.01 21.10 3.55
N ALA A 475 12.10 21.83 3.29
CA ALA A 475 13.38 21.61 3.97
C ALA A 475 13.30 21.75 5.50
N SER A 476 12.30 22.48 6.02
CA SER A 476 12.00 22.58 7.45
C SER A 476 11.33 21.32 8.02
N GLN A 477 10.82 20.45 7.14
CA GLN A 477 10.00 19.29 7.50
C GLN A 477 10.71 17.95 7.41
N TRP A 478 12.00 17.94 7.09
CA TRP A 478 12.82 16.76 7.19
C TRP A 478 14.18 17.08 7.81
N VAL A 479 14.82 16.08 8.38
CA VAL A 479 16.09 16.24 9.11
C VAL A 479 17.20 15.45 8.42
N ASP A 480 18.33 16.10 8.19
CA ASP A 480 19.57 15.42 7.85
C ASP A 480 20.26 14.92 9.13
N ALA A 481 20.33 13.60 9.30
CA ALA A 481 20.94 12.97 10.47
C ALA A 481 22.45 13.21 10.53
N ASN A 482 23.12 13.30 9.38
CA ASN A 482 24.56 13.50 9.29
C ASN A 482 24.96 14.92 9.71
N ALA A 483 24.09 15.91 9.43
CA ALA A 483 24.27 17.28 9.91
C ALA A 483 23.97 17.44 11.41
N SER A 484 23.07 16.62 11.97
CA SER A 484 22.60 16.74 13.36
C SER A 484 23.29 15.81 14.36
N GLY A 485 24.03 14.79 13.90
CA GLY A 485 24.77 13.82 14.75
C GLY A 485 23.89 12.68 15.28
N SER A 486 24.44 11.70 16.01
CA SER A 486 23.65 10.59 16.56
C SER A 486 22.52 11.05 17.50
N GLY A 487 21.38 10.38 17.49
CA GLY A 487 20.27 10.66 18.42
C GLY A 487 18.90 10.15 17.98
N THR A 488 17.89 10.34 18.85
CA THR A 488 16.49 10.00 18.57
C THR A 488 15.75 11.17 17.93
N ARG A 489 14.95 10.87 16.91
CA ARG A 489 14.15 11.84 16.15
C ARG A 489 12.72 11.36 16.07
N ARG A 490 11.78 12.26 16.36
CA ARG A 490 10.35 12.03 16.12
C ARG A 490 10.02 12.28 14.67
N ILE A 491 9.35 11.33 14.05
CA ILE A 491 8.89 11.37 12.66
C ILE A 491 7.37 11.24 12.68
N TYR A 492 6.67 12.26 12.21
CA TYR A 492 5.22 12.21 12.07
C TYR A 492 4.84 11.58 10.73
N ARG A 493 3.64 11.00 10.67
CA ARG A 493 3.16 10.30 9.48
C ARG A 493 3.13 11.22 8.25
N ILE A 494 3.47 10.66 7.08
CA ILE A 494 3.53 11.40 5.80
C ILE A 494 2.26 11.26 4.95
N ASP A 495 1.35 10.42 5.41
CA ASP A 495 0.10 10.03 4.77
C ASP A 495 -1.11 10.62 5.51
N ASP A 496 -0.95 11.87 5.98
CA ASP A 496 -2.04 12.69 6.50
C ASP A 496 -1.68 14.19 6.28
N PRO A 497 -2.53 14.95 5.56
CA PRO A 497 -2.29 16.37 5.29
C PRO A 497 -2.42 17.24 6.55
N ALA A 498 -3.20 16.81 7.54
CA ALA A 498 -3.46 17.58 8.75
C ALA A 498 -2.36 17.45 9.81
N THR A 499 -1.33 16.64 9.59
CA THR A 499 -0.26 16.41 10.57
C THR A 499 0.41 17.71 10.99
N THR A 500 0.36 18.00 12.29
CA THR A 500 0.99 19.15 12.93
C THR A 500 2.26 18.71 13.67
N GLY A 501 3.40 18.83 13.02
CA GLY A 501 4.68 18.43 13.57
C GLY A 501 5.75 18.60 12.51
N THR A 502 6.86 19.25 12.82
CA THR A 502 7.79 19.71 11.78
C THR A 502 8.39 18.52 11.02
N THR A 503 8.91 17.49 11.70
CA THR A 503 9.66 16.43 11.02
C THR A 503 8.77 15.29 10.52
N ARG A 504 8.66 15.14 9.19
CA ARG A 504 7.96 14.04 8.48
C ARG A 504 8.92 13.00 7.88
N ALA A 505 10.21 13.31 7.80
CA ALA A 505 11.21 12.38 7.31
C ALA A 505 12.60 12.65 7.90
N VAL A 506 13.44 11.62 7.90
CA VAL A 506 14.86 11.70 8.25
C VAL A 506 15.69 11.14 7.11
N ARG A 507 16.72 11.86 6.69
CA ARG A 507 17.71 11.40 5.72
C ARG A 507 19.00 11.02 6.44
N VAL A 508 19.62 9.91 6.05
CA VAL A 508 20.91 9.43 6.59
C VAL A 508 21.84 9.07 5.44
N ASP A 509 23.08 9.55 5.42
CA ASP A 509 24.04 9.22 4.37
C ASP A 509 24.55 7.79 4.53
N LYS A 510 24.54 7.05 3.42
CA LYS A 510 25.19 5.75 3.26
C LYS A 510 26.60 5.87 2.64
N GLY A 511 26.91 7.03 2.03
CA GLY A 511 28.19 7.33 1.38
C GLY A 511 28.08 7.34 -0.16
N ALA A 512 29.07 7.92 -0.85
CA ALA A 512 29.09 8.04 -2.33
C ALA A 512 27.84 8.69 -2.97
N SER A 513 27.15 9.57 -2.23
CA SER A 513 25.86 10.20 -2.58
C SER A 513 24.63 9.30 -2.46
N ASP A 514 24.79 8.12 -1.85
CA ASP A 514 23.67 7.28 -1.44
C ASP A 514 23.13 7.72 -0.08
N HIS A 515 21.82 7.65 0.09
CA HIS A 515 21.14 8.01 1.33
C HIS A 515 20.02 7.03 1.67
N TYR A 516 19.78 6.81 2.95
CA TYR A 516 18.52 6.27 3.45
C TYR A 516 17.54 7.41 3.74
N TRP A 517 16.28 7.20 3.40
CA TRP A 517 15.17 8.02 3.84
C TRP A 517 14.29 7.20 4.78
N ILE A 518 13.95 7.78 5.93
CA ILE A 518 13.17 7.15 6.98
C ILE A 518 11.88 7.96 7.13
N GLY A 519 10.75 7.29 7.04
CA GLY A 519 9.41 7.88 7.14
C GLY A 519 8.49 7.03 8.02
N TYR A 520 7.24 7.48 8.14
CA TYR A 520 6.20 6.81 8.90
C TYR A 520 4.87 6.90 8.16
N ARG A 521 4.11 5.80 8.14
CA ARG A 521 2.81 5.66 7.46
C ARG A 521 1.82 4.92 8.36
N LYS A 522 0.55 5.28 8.30
CA LYS A 522 -0.58 4.59 8.97
C LYS A 522 -1.84 4.46 8.11
N ALA A 523 -1.87 5.04 6.91
CA ALA A 523 -3.07 5.07 6.06
C ALA A 523 -3.38 3.70 5.44
N ILE A 524 -2.37 2.85 5.22
CA ILE A 524 -2.53 1.55 4.56
C ILE A 524 -3.39 0.59 5.43
N PRO A 525 -4.64 0.27 5.03
CA PRO A 525 -5.55 -0.51 5.85
C PRO A 525 -5.06 -1.95 6.00
N GLY A 526 -5.25 -2.53 7.19
CA GLY A 526 -4.92 -3.94 7.45
C GLY A 526 -3.42 -4.29 7.50
N ASN A 527 -2.51 -3.32 7.31
CA ASN A 527 -1.07 -3.55 7.48
C ASN A 527 -0.68 -3.44 8.97
N PRO A 528 -0.23 -4.52 9.63
CA PRO A 528 0.12 -4.48 11.05
C PRO A 528 1.53 -3.93 11.32
N TYR A 529 2.37 -3.84 10.29
CA TYR A 529 3.80 -3.52 10.38
C TYR A 529 4.06 -2.01 10.31
N LEU A 530 3.49 -1.31 9.32
CA LEU A 530 3.68 0.14 9.13
C LEU A 530 3.30 0.98 10.36
N PRO A 531 2.15 0.73 11.04
CA PRO A 531 1.80 1.47 12.25
C PRO A 531 2.81 1.30 13.40
N ASN A 532 3.60 0.23 13.38
CA ASN A 532 4.55 -0.16 14.41
C ASN A 532 6.00 -0.23 13.89
N GLY A 533 6.30 0.43 12.78
CA GLY A 533 7.60 0.34 12.14
C GLY A 533 7.96 1.56 11.29
N ALA A 534 9.26 1.72 11.03
CA ALA A 534 9.76 2.77 10.17
C ALA A 534 9.78 2.30 8.72
N TYR A 535 9.24 3.13 7.82
CA TYR A 535 9.29 2.92 6.37
C TYR A 535 10.61 3.48 5.83
N ILE A 536 11.44 2.61 5.24
CA ILE A 536 12.82 2.96 4.88
C ILE A 536 13.06 2.76 3.38
N LEU A 537 13.53 3.82 2.73
CA LEU A 537 13.90 3.82 1.32
C LEU A 537 15.40 4.03 1.17
N TRP A 538 15.99 3.37 0.18
CA TRP A 538 17.34 3.60 -0.28
C TRP A 538 17.33 4.45 -1.55
N LYS A 539 17.94 5.64 -1.46
CA LYS A 539 18.27 6.48 -2.60
C LYS A 539 19.69 6.20 -3.04
N MET A 540 19.86 5.52 -4.18
CA MET A 540 21.17 5.27 -4.79
C MET A 540 21.57 6.42 -5.72
N ALA A 541 22.86 6.73 -5.81
CA ALA A 541 23.38 7.73 -6.73
C ALA A 541 23.18 7.35 -8.21
N SER A 542 23.24 6.05 -8.53
CA SER A 542 23.09 5.52 -9.89
C SER A 542 21.65 5.26 -10.31
N GLU A 543 20.68 5.32 -9.39
CA GLU A 543 19.29 4.99 -9.66
C GLU A 543 18.39 6.20 -9.31
N PRO A 544 17.73 6.81 -10.31
CA PRO A 544 16.87 7.95 -10.04
C PRO A 544 15.58 7.59 -9.28
N ARG A 545 15.12 6.34 -9.29
CA ARG A 545 13.93 5.87 -8.54
C ARG A 545 14.14 5.88 -7.02
N ALA A 546 13.04 5.76 -6.29
CA ALA A 546 13.06 5.42 -4.87
C ALA A 546 12.95 3.91 -4.72
N VAL A 547 13.68 3.35 -3.74
CA VAL A 547 13.83 1.91 -3.61
C VAL A 547 13.49 1.49 -2.18
N LEU A 548 12.36 0.82 -1.99
CA LEU A 548 11.97 0.22 -0.72
C LEU A 548 12.93 -0.90 -0.36
N LEU A 549 13.36 -0.89 0.89
CA LEU A 549 14.17 -1.94 1.47
C LEU A 549 13.27 -2.90 2.25
N ASP A 550 13.46 -4.18 2.02
CA ASP A 550 12.87 -5.22 2.85
C ASP A 550 13.63 -5.33 4.18
N MET A 551 13.00 -4.89 5.27
CA MET A 551 13.56 -4.98 6.62
C MET A 551 13.30 -6.33 7.29
N THR A 552 12.59 -7.24 6.63
CA THR A 552 12.14 -8.56 7.08
C THR A 552 12.52 -9.68 6.09
N PRO A 553 13.72 -9.70 5.49
CA PRO A 553 14.06 -10.62 4.39
C PRO A 553 14.16 -12.11 4.77
N ASP A 554 13.87 -12.46 6.02
CA ASP A 554 13.85 -13.83 6.55
C ASP A 554 12.41 -14.35 6.78
N THR A 555 11.37 -13.55 6.51
CA THR A 555 9.97 -13.98 6.70
C THR A 555 9.50 -14.87 5.53
N ALA A 556 8.94 -16.03 5.87
CA ALA A 556 8.62 -17.09 4.90
C ALA A 556 7.30 -16.86 4.12
N LEU A 557 6.79 -15.63 4.06
CA LEU A 557 5.51 -15.29 3.42
C LEU A 557 5.67 -15.09 1.91
N ASN A 558 6.28 -16.06 1.22
CA ASN A 558 6.76 -15.94 -0.17
C ASN A 558 7.78 -14.79 -0.28
N ASP A 559 9.07 -15.13 -0.40
CA ASP A 559 10.27 -14.27 -0.32
C ASP A 559 10.33 -13.00 -1.24
N ASP A 560 9.22 -12.58 -1.86
CA ASP A 560 9.05 -11.36 -2.67
C ASP A 560 7.93 -10.42 -2.11
N ASP A 561 7.35 -10.69 -0.93
CA ASP A 561 6.29 -9.85 -0.33
C ASP A 561 6.88 -8.69 0.50
N PHE A 562 6.69 -7.45 0.03
CA PHE A 562 7.16 -6.23 0.72
C PHE A 562 6.15 -5.66 1.73
N ILE A 563 5.02 -6.33 1.98
CA ILE A 563 3.99 -5.87 2.91
C ILE A 563 4.50 -5.75 4.36
N ASP A 564 5.50 -6.54 4.75
CA ASP A 564 6.10 -6.52 6.09
C ASP A 564 7.43 -5.73 6.18
N SER A 565 7.85 -5.09 5.09
CA SER A 565 9.15 -4.40 4.95
C SER A 565 9.45 -3.26 5.92
N ALA A 566 8.51 -2.87 6.79
CA ALA A 566 8.74 -1.86 7.80
C ALA A 566 9.73 -2.34 8.87
N LEU A 567 10.68 -1.49 9.27
CA LEU A 567 11.56 -1.81 10.40
C LEU A 567 10.77 -1.69 11.70
N SER A 568 10.38 -2.81 12.30
CA SER A 568 9.56 -2.82 13.52
C SER A 568 10.23 -2.12 14.72
N VAL A 569 9.40 -1.55 15.59
CA VAL A 569 9.81 -0.98 16.88
C VAL A 569 10.63 -1.99 17.69
N GLY A 570 11.75 -1.52 18.26
CA GLY A 570 12.72 -2.31 19.01
C GLY A 570 13.80 -2.96 18.15
N ARG A 571 13.58 -3.11 16.83
CA ARG A 571 14.53 -3.78 15.92
C ARG A 571 15.56 -2.79 15.38
N THR A 572 16.82 -3.20 15.40
CA THR A 572 17.93 -2.39 14.86
C THR A 572 18.37 -2.89 13.50
N TYR A 573 18.31 -2.05 12.48
CA TYR A 573 19.01 -2.26 11.22
C TYR A 573 20.41 -1.65 11.31
N SER A 574 21.44 -2.41 10.90
CA SER A 574 22.84 -1.97 10.94
C SER A 574 23.54 -2.14 9.60
N ASP A 575 23.92 -1.01 9.00
CA ASP A 575 24.83 -0.96 7.87
C ASP A 575 26.24 -0.63 8.38
N ASN A 576 26.98 -1.67 8.77
CA ASN A 576 28.33 -1.54 9.31
C ASN A 576 29.33 -0.93 8.32
N ALA A 577 29.09 -1.09 7.01
CA ALA A 577 29.97 -0.52 5.98
C ALA A 577 29.80 1.00 5.89
N ALA A 578 28.56 1.49 6.05
CA ALA A 578 28.26 2.92 6.15
C ALA A 578 28.49 3.48 7.57
N GLY A 579 28.56 2.62 8.60
CA GLY A 579 28.60 3.05 10.00
C GLY A 579 27.28 3.67 10.44
N VAL A 580 26.15 3.10 9.98
CA VAL A 580 24.79 3.59 10.25
C VAL A 580 24.00 2.51 10.98
N HIS A 581 23.38 2.88 12.10
CA HIS A 581 22.45 2.02 12.82
C HIS A 581 21.14 2.77 13.05
N ILE A 582 20.02 2.13 12.68
CA ILE A 582 18.67 2.71 12.72
C ILE A 582 17.81 1.82 13.61
N THR A 583 17.21 2.40 14.66
CA THR A 583 16.35 1.68 15.61
C THR A 583 15.10 2.49 15.91
N PRO A 584 13.91 2.06 15.46
CA PRO A 584 12.66 2.64 15.89
C PRO A 584 12.40 2.28 17.36
N THR A 585 12.19 3.27 18.23
CA THR A 585 12.17 3.08 19.68
C THR A 585 10.78 3.17 20.30
N GLY A 586 9.80 3.70 19.59
CA GLY A 586 8.42 3.77 20.06
C GLY A 586 7.51 4.54 19.11
N THR A 587 6.20 4.35 19.26
CA THR A 587 5.16 5.06 18.51
C THR A 587 4.22 5.77 19.48
N GLY A 588 3.47 6.75 18.98
CA GLY A 588 2.44 7.43 19.77
C GLY A 588 1.65 8.45 18.96
N GLY A 589 0.86 9.26 19.66
CA GLY A 589 -0.07 10.20 19.03
C GLY A 589 -1.30 9.49 18.42
N SER A 590 -2.20 10.29 17.84
CA SER A 590 -3.47 9.82 17.28
C SER A 590 -3.85 10.63 16.04
N GLY A 591 -4.58 10.02 15.10
CA GLY A 591 -5.02 10.69 13.88
C GLY A 591 -3.83 11.23 13.09
N ALA A 592 -3.90 12.52 12.77
CA ALA A 592 -2.89 13.22 11.98
C ALA A 592 -1.55 13.40 12.72
N ASP A 593 -1.56 13.51 14.05
CA ASP A 593 -0.35 13.71 14.85
C ASP A 593 0.26 12.39 15.34
N ALA A 594 -0.07 11.27 14.70
CA ALA A 594 0.59 10.00 14.99
C ALA A 594 2.07 10.05 14.53
N TRP A 595 2.95 9.48 15.36
CA TRP A 595 4.39 9.57 15.20
C TRP A 595 5.12 8.27 15.59
N ILE A 596 6.35 8.17 15.11
CA ILE A 596 7.35 7.18 15.50
C ILE A 596 8.65 7.89 15.91
N ASP A 597 9.27 7.44 16.99
CA ASP A 597 10.60 7.87 17.41
C ASP A 597 11.64 6.90 16.84
N VAL A 598 12.67 7.42 16.15
CA VAL A 598 13.75 6.63 15.54
C VAL A 598 15.10 7.11 16.04
N ASN A 599 15.84 6.22 16.69
CA ASN A 599 17.24 6.42 17.04
C ASN A 599 18.13 6.14 15.83
N VAL A 600 19.00 7.08 15.48
CA VAL A 600 20.04 6.90 14.45
C VAL A 600 21.40 7.10 15.09
N GLN A 601 22.25 6.08 15.05
CA GLN A 601 23.64 6.14 15.47
C GLN A 601 24.57 6.16 14.26
N LEU A 602 25.53 7.09 14.27
CA LEU A 602 26.54 7.27 13.23
C LEU A 602 27.94 6.97 13.77
N GLY A 603 28.68 6.11 13.07
CA GLY A 603 30.06 5.74 13.40
C GLY A 603 30.27 4.22 13.48
N SER A 604 31.52 3.81 13.72
CA SER A 604 31.95 2.40 13.73
C SER A 604 32.08 1.78 15.14
N PHE A 605 31.76 2.54 16.19
CA PHE A 605 31.80 2.17 17.61
C PHE A 605 32.86 1.11 18.02
N PRO A 606 34.17 1.41 17.88
CA PRO A 606 35.23 0.46 18.20
C PRO A 606 35.23 0.12 19.70
N GLY A 607 35.06 -1.16 20.05
CA GLY A 607 34.97 -1.63 21.44
C GLY A 607 33.54 -1.75 21.99
N ASN A 608 32.54 -1.54 21.14
CA ASN A 608 31.16 -1.94 21.43
C ASN A 608 31.08 -3.46 21.65
N GLN A 609 30.33 -3.88 22.66
CA GLN A 609 30.10 -5.29 22.99
C GLN A 609 28.59 -5.54 23.01
N PRO A 610 28.11 -6.67 22.44
CA PRO A 610 26.69 -6.94 22.40
C PRO A 610 26.12 -7.12 23.82
N PRO A 611 24.83 -6.80 24.03
CA PRO A 611 24.14 -7.03 25.30
C PRO A 611 24.14 -8.51 25.70
N SER A 612 23.96 -8.81 26.99
CA SER A 612 23.62 -10.15 27.49
C SER A 612 22.14 -10.21 27.84
N THR A 613 21.47 -11.34 27.57
CA THR A 613 20.03 -11.50 27.83
C THR A 613 19.72 -12.87 28.43
N THR A 614 18.65 -12.97 29.21
CA THR A 614 18.03 -14.23 29.65
C THR A 614 16.53 -14.09 29.58
N LEU A 615 15.91 -14.87 28.69
CA LEU A 615 14.48 -14.85 28.45
C LEU A 615 13.72 -15.67 29.51
N ASP A 616 12.66 -15.07 30.07
CA ASP A 616 11.76 -15.69 31.04
C ASP A 616 10.33 -15.76 30.49
N LEU A 617 9.82 -16.99 30.35
CA LEU A 617 8.51 -17.30 29.80
C LEU A 617 7.78 -18.30 30.71
N PRO A 618 6.43 -18.24 30.79
CA PRO A 618 5.66 -19.30 31.42
C PRO A 618 5.80 -20.62 30.65
N ALA A 619 5.70 -21.75 31.37
CA ALA A 619 5.84 -23.09 30.76
C ALA A 619 4.67 -23.48 29.83
N ALA A 620 3.51 -22.83 29.97
CA ALA A 620 2.33 -23.01 29.12
C ALA A 620 1.40 -21.80 29.24
N ALA A 621 0.57 -21.58 28.21
CA ALA A 621 -0.57 -20.65 28.24
C ALA A 621 -1.80 -21.27 27.58
N ASP A 622 -2.94 -20.62 27.73
CA ASP A 622 -4.15 -20.92 26.99
C ASP A 622 -4.36 -19.86 25.89
N ALA A 623 -4.85 -20.30 24.72
CA ALA A 623 -5.16 -19.41 23.61
C ALA A 623 -6.19 -18.37 24.05
N ARG A 624 -6.01 -17.14 23.56
CA ARG A 624 -6.79 -15.92 23.84
C ARG A 624 -6.69 -15.44 25.29
N SER A 625 -5.78 -16.01 26.08
CA SER A 625 -5.46 -15.53 27.42
C SER A 625 -4.11 -14.82 27.39
N ALA A 626 -4.08 -13.58 27.86
CA ALA A 626 -2.84 -12.81 27.95
C ALA A 626 -1.88 -13.41 28.99
N VAL A 627 -0.61 -13.52 28.63
CA VAL A 627 0.48 -13.84 29.54
C VAL A 627 1.56 -12.77 29.48
N VAL A 628 2.30 -12.62 30.57
CA VAL A 628 3.44 -11.70 30.65
C VAL A 628 4.71 -12.46 30.30
N LEU A 629 5.50 -11.89 29.40
CA LEU A 629 6.81 -12.38 28.98
C LEU A 629 7.84 -11.31 29.33
N SER A 630 9.02 -11.71 29.82
CA SER A 630 10.06 -10.76 30.23
C SER A 630 11.45 -11.24 29.86
N VAL A 631 12.37 -10.29 29.70
CA VAL A 631 13.79 -10.57 29.49
C VAL A 631 14.62 -9.77 30.50
N ASP A 632 15.54 -10.46 31.17
CA ASP A 632 16.60 -9.79 31.94
C ASP A 632 17.77 -9.52 31.00
N ALA A 633 18.10 -8.24 30.79
CA ALA A 633 19.15 -7.86 29.85
C ALA A 633 20.04 -6.74 30.39
N SER A 634 21.32 -6.80 30.05
CA SER A 634 22.32 -5.79 30.43
C SER A 634 23.35 -5.58 29.34
N ASP A 635 23.77 -4.34 29.17
CA ASP A 635 24.83 -3.97 28.23
C ASP A 635 26.19 -3.77 28.93
N PRO A 636 27.29 -4.41 28.48
CA PRO A 636 28.62 -4.22 29.09
C PRO A 636 29.18 -2.80 28.98
N ASN A 637 28.75 -2.03 27.98
CA ASN A 637 29.16 -0.65 27.75
C ASN A 637 28.25 0.36 28.47
N GLY A 638 27.13 -0.08 29.04
CA GLY A 638 26.14 0.76 29.73
C GLY A 638 25.24 1.53 28.76
N ASP A 639 25.11 1.05 27.53
CA ASP A 639 24.26 1.67 26.52
C ASP A 639 22.76 1.41 26.75
N PRO A 640 21.88 2.36 26.36
CA PRO A 640 20.44 2.12 26.36
C PRO A 640 20.08 0.96 25.43
N LEU A 641 19.10 0.15 25.85
CA LEU A 641 18.70 -1.05 25.12
C LEU A 641 17.35 -0.89 24.40
N ALA A 642 17.22 -1.57 23.27
CA ALA A 642 15.98 -1.77 22.54
C ALA A 642 15.63 -3.26 22.47
N TYR A 643 14.34 -3.57 22.47
CA TYR A 643 13.78 -4.92 22.61
C TYR A 643 12.80 -5.19 21.48
N PHE A 644 13.17 -6.08 20.57
CA PHE A 644 12.28 -6.59 19.53
C PHE A 644 11.78 -7.98 19.94
N TRP A 645 10.47 -8.16 20.03
CA TRP A 645 9.86 -9.47 20.29
C TRP A 645 9.23 -10.03 19.03
N ASP A 646 9.48 -11.31 18.79
CA ASP A 646 8.76 -12.14 17.83
C ASP A 646 8.10 -13.30 18.58
N PHE A 647 6.77 -13.33 18.57
CA PHE A 647 5.99 -14.36 19.27
C PHE A 647 5.70 -15.60 18.42
N GLY A 648 6.17 -15.63 17.17
CA GLY A 648 5.97 -16.72 16.22
C GLY A 648 4.57 -16.77 15.61
N ASP A 649 3.77 -15.72 15.74
CA ASP A 649 2.40 -15.60 15.22
C ASP A 649 2.16 -14.38 14.33
N GLY A 650 3.22 -13.65 13.98
CA GLY A 650 3.17 -12.49 13.09
C GLY A 650 2.74 -11.18 13.74
N THR A 651 2.49 -11.17 15.06
CA THR A 651 2.14 -9.94 15.78
C THR A 651 3.38 -9.10 16.14
N VAL A 652 3.21 -7.78 16.20
CA VAL A 652 4.27 -6.82 16.53
C VAL A 652 4.10 -6.34 17.97
N SER A 653 5.20 -6.10 18.67
CA SER A 653 5.19 -5.68 20.09
C SER A 653 5.74 -4.27 20.30
N THR A 654 5.59 -3.78 21.53
CA THR A 654 6.23 -2.55 22.00
C THR A 654 7.69 -2.81 22.39
N ASN A 655 8.54 -1.79 22.23
CA ASN A 655 9.93 -1.79 22.69
C ASN A 655 10.00 -1.77 24.23
N SER A 656 9.94 -2.93 24.86
CA SER A 656 9.93 -3.09 26.32
C SER A 656 10.60 -4.41 26.74
N PRO A 657 11.32 -4.43 27.87
CA PRO A 657 11.84 -5.68 28.46
C PRO A 657 10.73 -6.59 29.02
N THR A 658 9.49 -6.10 29.13
CA THR A 658 8.33 -6.88 29.58
C THR A 658 7.13 -6.57 28.69
N VAL A 659 6.50 -7.62 28.16
CA VAL A 659 5.37 -7.52 27.22
C VAL A 659 4.24 -8.44 27.66
N SER A 660 3.00 -8.08 27.33
CA SER A 660 1.84 -8.95 27.46
C SER A 660 1.38 -9.39 26.09
N HIS A 661 1.17 -10.70 25.93
CA HIS A 661 0.79 -11.29 24.65
C HIS A 661 -0.27 -12.37 24.81
N ALA A 662 -1.16 -12.51 23.83
CA ALA A 662 -2.18 -13.54 23.75
C ALA A 662 -2.24 -14.13 22.34
N TRP A 663 -1.97 -15.43 22.20
CA TRP A 663 -2.10 -16.12 20.92
C TRP A 663 -3.57 -16.41 20.61
N ALA A 664 -4.03 -16.11 19.40
CA ALA A 664 -5.43 -16.33 18.99
C ALA A 664 -5.82 -17.83 19.00
N THR A 665 -4.88 -18.71 18.67
CA THR A 665 -5.05 -20.16 18.60
C THR A 665 -3.97 -20.88 19.41
N GLY A 666 -4.21 -22.16 19.73
CA GLY A 666 -3.20 -23.00 20.36
C GLY A 666 -2.22 -23.61 19.35
N GLY A 667 -1.05 -23.95 19.84
CA GLY A 667 0.06 -24.43 19.02
C GLY A 667 1.38 -24.40 19.77
N SER A 668 2.45 -24.67 19.03
CA SER A 668 3.82 -24.50 19.49
C SER A 668 4.44 -23.31 18.77
N TYR A 669 4.82 -22.29 19.53
CA TYR A 669 5.36 -21.04 19.01
C TYR A 669 6.82 -20.89 19.46
N THR A 670 7.71 -20.56 18.54
CA THR A 670 9.07 -20.17 18.90
C THR A 670 9.05 -18.69 19.22
N VAL A 671 9.12 -18.36 20.51
CA VAL A 671 9.20 -16.97 20.97
C VAL A 671 10.65 -16.55 21.01
N SER A 672 10.96 -15.39 20.45
CA SER A 672 12.29 -14.81 20.50
C SER A 672 12.25 -13.34 20.93
N VAL A 673 13.32 -12.92 21.60
CA VAL A 673 13.59 -11.51 21.89
C VAL A 673 14.99 -11.17 21.42
N THR A 674 15.09 -10.17 20.55
CA THR A 674 16.36 -9.58 20.13
C THR A 674 16.58 -8.29 20.87
N VAL A 675 17.61 -8.26 21.72
CA VAL A 675 18.01 -7.07 22.48
C VAL A 675 19.16 -6.38 21.75
N SER A 676 19.05 -5.08 21.52
CA SER A 676 20.05 -4.27 20.81
C SER A 676 20.54 -3.09 21.64
N ASP A 677 21.82 -2.77 21.51
CA ASP A 677 22.45 -1.54 22.04
C ASP A 677 22.29 -0.31 21.12
N MET A 678 21.58 -0.46 19.99
CA MET A 678 21.38 0.54 18.93
C MET A 678 22.67 1.00 18.20
N LYS A 679 23.81 0.39 18.49
CA LYS A 679 25.13 0.63 17.86
C LYS A 679 25.67 -0.61 17.13
N GLY A 680 24.76 -1.53 16.79
CA GLY A 680 25.02 -2.73 16.00
C GLY A 680 25.34 -3.98 16.82
N GLY A 681 25.44 -3.89 18.14
CA GLY A 681 25.46 -5.07 19.00
C GLY A 681 24.05 -5.56 19.27
N ILE A 682 23.82 -6.85 19.00
CA ILE A 682 22.56 -7.53 19.28
C ILE A 682 22.81 -8.88 19.92
N THR A 683 21.87 -9.32 20.75
CA THR A 683 21.78 -10.70 21.22
C THR A 683 20.33 -11.15 21.15
N THR A 684 20.11 -12.35 20.63
CA THR A 684 18.78 -12.99 20.57
C THR A 684 18.74 -14.16 21.53
N ASP A 685 17.67 -14.23 22.31
CA ASP A 685 17.30 -15.43 23.07
C ASP A 685 15.97 -15.99 22.56
N THR A 686 15.82 -17.31 22.61
CA THR A 686 14.69 -18.03 22.03
C THR A 686 14.21 -19.12 22.97
N ALA A 687 12.89 -19.27 23.10
CA ALA A 687 12.31 -20.39 23.82
C ALA A 687 10.98 -20.85 23.20
N LEU A 688 10.65 -22.12 23.43
CA LEU A 688 9.43 -22.73 22.90
C LEU A 688 8.26 -22.46 23.85
N MET A 689 7.21 -21.85 23.33
CA MET A 689 5.95 -21.63 24.03
C MET A 689 4.88 -22.62 23.55
N VAL A 690 4.25 -23.33 24.49
CA VAL A 690 3.14 -24.24 24.20
C VAL A 690 1.82 -23.61 24.63
N VAL A 691 0.95 -23.36 23.66
CA VAL A 691 -0.37 -22.75 23.87
C VAL A 691 -1.45 -23.80 23.68
N SER A 692 -2.27 -23.98 24.71
CA SER A 692 -3.40 -24.91 24.72
C SER A 692 -4.65 -24.22 24.17
N ASP A 693 -5.43 -24.90 23.32
CA ASP A 693 -6.68 -24.33 22.79
C ASP A 693 -7.91 -25.17 23.19
N PRO A 694 -8.74 -24.68 24.12
CA PRO A 694 -10.02 -25.31 24.43
C PRO A 694 -10.92 -25.47 23.19
N LEU A 695 -10.87 -24.54 22.23
CA LEU A 695 -11.69 -24.56 21.02
C LEU A 695 -11.16 -25.52 19.94
N ALA A 696 -9.94 -26.05 20.09
CA ALA A 696 -9.49 -27.16 19.24
C ALA A 696 -10.17 -28.50 19.59
N THR A 697 -10.79 -28.60 20.78
CA THR A 697 -11.42 -29.83 21.25
C THR A 697 -12.95 -29.77 21.16
N TRP A 698 -13.54 -30.69 20.40
CA TRP A 698 -14.99 -30.79 20.22
C TRP A 698 -15.51 -32.20 20.48
N HIS A 699 -16.69 -32.27 21.10
CA HIS A 699 -17.35 -33.50 21.49
C HIS A 699 -18.68 -33.64 20.75
N SER A 700 -18.90 -34.78 20.09
CA SER A 700 -20.21 -35.11 19.53
C SER A 700 -21.20 -35.41 20.68
N ARG A 701 -22.42 -34.88 20.56
CA ARG A 701 -23.53 -35.12 21.49
C ARG A 701 -24.66 -35.84 20.75
N SER A 702 -25.28 -36.81 21.42
CA SER A 702 -26.44 -37.50 20.85
C SER A 702 -27.69 -36.63 21.02
N SER A 703 -28.29 -36.19 19.91
CA SER A 703 -29.55 -35.43 19.91
C SER A 703 -30.79 -36.28 20.19
N GLY A 704 -30.66 -37.61 20.12
CA GLY A 704 -31.77 -38.56 20.19
C GLY A 704 -32.56 -38.72 18.87
N THR A 705 -32.16 -38.03 17.80
CA THR A 705 -32.78 -38.12 16.47
C THR A 705 -31.73 -38.30 15.38
N THR A 706 -32.13 -38.88 14.24
CA THR A 706 -31.28 -38.98 13.03
C THR A 706 -31.72 -37.99 11.95
N LYS A 707 -32.68 -37.12 12.26
CA LYS A 707 -33.20 -36.13 11.33
C LYS A 707 -32.34 -34.86 11.34
N PRO A 708 -32.07 -34.25 10.17
CA PRO A 708 -31.33 -32.99 10.11
C PRO A 708 -31.93 -31.92 11.01
N LEU A 709 -31.07 -31.23 11.77
CA LEU A 709 -31.38 -30.03 12.54
C LEU A 709 -30.92 -28.83 11.72
N TYR A 710 -31.79 -27.84 11.52
CA TYR A 710 -31.52 -26.68 10.66
C TYR A 710 -31.15 -25.44 11.45
N ASP A 711 -31.69 -25.28 12.66
CA ASP A 711 -31.43 -24.10 13.48
C ASP A 711 -31.47 -24.43 14.98
N ILE A 712 -30.83 -23.58 15.79
CA ILE A 712 -30.73 -23.69 17.24
C ILE A 712 -30.80 -22.31 17.90
N THR A 713 -31.53 -22.21 19.00
CA THR A 713 -31.61 -20.99 19.82
C THR A 713 -31.42 -21.29 21.30
N VAL A 714 -31.01 -20.29 22.07
CA VAL A 714 -30.87 -20.37 23.53
C VAL A 714 -31.88 -19.43 24.19
N ALA A 715 -32.72 -19.98 25.07
CA ALA A 715 -33.66 -19.20 25.85
C ALA A 715 -33.99 -19.90 27.17
N ASN A 716 -34.26 -19.10 28.21
CA ASN A 716 -34.64 -19.60 29.54
C ASN A 716 -33.63 -20.61 30.15
N GLY A 717 -32.34 -20.45 29.83
CA GLY A 717 -31.29 -21.39 30.27
C GLY A 717 -31.34 -22.75 29.57
N GLN A 718 -31.96 -22.83 28.38
CA GLN A 718 -32.07 -24.05 27.59
C GLN A 718 -31.61 -23.78 26.16
N ALA A 719 -31.01 -24.79 25.52
CA ALA A 719 -30.72 -24.79 24.09
C ALA A 719 -31.76 -25.66 23.38
N LEU A 720 -32.41 -25.11 22.35
CA LEU A 720 -33.44 -25.76 21.56
C LEU A 720 -33.07 -25.75 20.08
N ALA A 721 -32.94 -26.93 19.49
CA ALA A 721 -32.71 -27.12 18.06
C ALA A 721 -33.99 -27.63 17.36
N VAL A 722 -34.22 -27.19 16.13
CA VAL A 722 -35.36 -27.59 15.29
C VAL A 722 -34.88 -28.12 13.95
N GLY A 723 -35.69 -28.97 13.30
CA GLY A 723 -35.26 -29.62 12.07
C GLY A 723 -36.35 -30.33 11.29
N GLU A 724 -35.95 -31.27 10.44
CA GLU A 724 -36.88 -32.10 9.67
C GLU A 724 -37.72 -32.97 10.60
N ARG A 725 -38.99 -32.60 10.78
CA ARG A 725 -40.00 -33.36 11.53
C ARG A 725 -39.60 -33.61 12.99
N THR A 726 -38.68 -32.83 13.55
CA THR A 726 -38.09 -33.06 14.86
C THR A 726 -37.73 -31.75 15.57
N TRP A 727 -37.55 -31.85 16.88
CA TRP A 727 -36.90 -30.85 17.73
C TRP A 727 -36.01 -31.59 18.74
N ALA A 728 -34.98 -30.92 19.26
CA ALA A 728 -34.11 -31.41 20.33
C ALA A 728 -33.87 -30.30 21.36
N LEU A 729 -33.95 -30.60 22.65
CA LEU A 729 -33.83 -29.66 23.76
C LEU A 729 -32.78 -30.13 24.77
N SER A 730 -32.00 -29.21 25.31
CA SER A 730 -31.03 -29.43 26.38
C SER A 730 -31.07 -28.33 27.43
N ASN A 731 -30.90 -28.71 28.71
CA ASN A 731 -30.76 -27.77 29.83
C ASN A 731 -29.29 -27.47 30.18
N ASP A 732 -28.35 -28.25 29.66
CA ASP A 732 -26.93 -28.18 30.05
C ASP A 732 -25.97 -28.13 28.84
N GLY A 733 -26.46 -28.39 27.63
CA GLY A 733 -25.71 -28.39 26.37
C GLY A 733 -25.09 -29.76 26.04
N THR A 734 -25.04 -30.66 27.03
CA THR A 734 -24.41 -31.98 26.94
C THR A 734 -25.41 -33.12 26.76
N THR A 735 -26.57 -33.03 27.42
CA THR A 735 -27.63 -34.05 27.41
C THR A 735 -28.84 -33.52 26.66
N TRP A 736 -29.29 -34.24 25.63
CA TRP A 736 -30.35 -33.80 24.74
C TRP A 736 -31.54 -34.76 24.75
N THR A 737 -32.75 -34.21 24.68
CA THR A 737 -34.00 -34.94 24.49
C THR A 737 -34.68 -34.44 23.23
N SER A 738 -35.15 -35.34 22.38
CA SER A 738 -35.86 -34.98 21.14
C SER A 738 -37.30 -35.47 21.09
N GLY A 739 -38.08 -34.84 20.22
CA GLY A 739 -39.45 -35.22 19.90
C GLY A 739 -39.74 -35.11 18.41
N SER A 740 -41.00 -35.41 18.04
CA SER A 740 -41.46 -35.39 16.66
C SER A 740 -42.45 -34.25 16.41
N LEU A 741 -42.36 -33.67 15.21
CA LEU A 741 -43.34 -32.73 14.65
C LEU A 741 -44.23 -33.46 13.62
N ALA A 742 -45.05 -32.71 12.88
CA ALA A 742 -45.87 -33.28 11.81
C ALA A 742 -44.99 -33.99 10.76
N SER A 743 -45.55 -35.03 10.11
CA SER A 743 -44.79 -35.92 9.21
C SER A 743 -44.22 -35.26 7.96
N ASN A 744 -44.62 -34.02 7.64
CA ASN A 744 -44.12 -33.24 6.51
C ASN A 744 -43.56 -31.88 6.94
N ALA A 745 -43.30 -31.67 8.24
CA ALA A 745 -42.77 -30.41 8.74
C ALA A 745 -41.26 -30.30 8.47
N TYR A 746 -40.86 -29.27 7.73
CA TYR A 746 -39.47 -28.88 7.53
C TYR A 746 -39.25 -27.51 8.19
N ILE A 747 -38.82 -27.52 9.45
CA ILE A 747 -38.66 -26.29 10.24
C ILE A 747 -37.24 -25.78 10.07
N ARG A 748 -37.11 -24.57 9.51
CA ARG A 748 -35.84 -24.01 9.05
C ARG A 748 -35.18 -23.08 10.05
N ALA A 749 -35.97 -22.36 10.85
CA ALA A 749 -35.47 -21.41 11.84
C ALA A 749 -36.36 -21.33 13.08
N VAL A 750 -35.79 -20.90 14.22
CA VAL A 750 -36.46 -20.74 15.52
C VAL A 750 -35.93 -19.54 16.30
N VAL A 751 -36.84 -18.76 16.86
CA VAL A 751 -36.55 -17.66 17.80
C VAL A 751 -37.34 -17.80 19.08
N HIS A 752 -36.95 -17.05 20.11
CA HIS A 752 -37.68 -16.94 21.36
C HIS A 752 -37.95 -15.47 21.70
N ASP A 753 -39.20 -15.13 22.04
CA ASP A 753 -39.62 -13.74 22.24
C ASP A 753 -39.58 -13.26 23.71
N GLY A 754 -39.07 -14.11 24.60
CA GLY A 754 -39.10 -13.93 26.05
C GLY A 754 -40.25 -14.67 26.75
N SER A 755 -41.26 -15.11 26.00
CA SER A 755 -42.44 -15.82 26.51
C SER A 755 -42.66 -17.20 25.87
N GLN A 756 -42.29 -17.37 24.60
CA GLN A 756 -42.46 -18.62 23.84
C GLN A 756 -41.43 -18.75 22.72
N PHE A 757 -41.22 -19.98 22.28
CA PHE A 757 -40.51 -20.30 21.04
C PHE A 757 -41.44 -20.18 19.84
N VAL A 758 -40.94 -19.60 18.75
CA VAL A 758 -41.63 -19.49 17.47
C VAL A 758 -40.69 -19.98 16.38
N ALA A 759 -41.11 -20.98 15.62
CA ALA A 759 -40.33 -21.59 14.57
C ALA A 759 -41.05 -21.54 13.23
N CYS A 760 -40.33 -21.34 12.14
CA CYS A 760 -40.89 -21.25 10.80
C CYS A 760 -40.28 -22.27 9.83
N GLY A 761 -40.95 -22.47 8.70
CA GLY A 761 -40.50 -23.39 7.67
C GLY A 761 -41.57 -23.64 6.63
N TYR A 762 -41.64 -24.87 6.12
CA TYR A 762 -42.71 -25.30 5.22
C TYR A 762 -43.28 -26.68 5.60
N ASP A 763 -44.56 -26.89 5.27
CA ASP A 763 -45.29 -28.11 5.61
C ASP A 763 -46.43 -28.37 4.61
N TYR A 764 -46.88 -29.61 4.51
CA TYR A 764 -47.91 -30.04 3.57
C TYR A 764 -49.31 -29.71 4.10
N ASN A 765 -50.07 -28.90 3.36
CA ASN A 765 -51.44 -28.51 3.74
C ASN A 765 -52.52 -29.52 3.31
N GLY A 766 -52.16 -30.57 2.57
CA GLY A 766 -53.09 -31.53 1.97
C GLY A 766 -53.10 -31.51 0.44
N SER A 767 -52.64 -30.41 -0.18
CA SER A 767 -52.55 -30.25 -1.65
C SER A 767 -51.17 -29.78 -2.15
N SER A 768 -50.47 -28.94 -1.38
CA SER A 768 -49.14 -28.41 -1.70
C SER A 768 -48.34 -28.18 -0.42
N PHE A 769 -47.04 -27.96 -0.56
CA PHE A 769 -46.24 -27.40 0.52
C PHE A 769 -46.46 -25.89 0.57
N VAL A 770 -46.57 -25.35 1.78
CA VAL A 770 -46.77 -23.92 2.06
C VAL A 770 -45.95 -23.51 3.28
N GLY A 771 -45.72 -22.21 3.44
CA GLY A 771 -45.14 -21.66 4.65
C GLY A 771 -45.90 -22.06 5.91
N THR A 772 -45.18 -22.36 6.99
CA THR A 772 -45.76 -22.77 8.28
C THR A 772 -45.07 -22.07 9.44
N VAL A 773 -45.81 -21.86 10.52
CA VAL A 773 -45.30 -21.39 11.81
C VAL A 773 -45.73 -22.35 12.90
N TYR A 774 -44.81 -22.66 13.82
CA TYR A 774 -45.04 -23.45 15.00
C TYR A 774 -44.72 -22.61 16.24
N THR A 775 -45.59 -22.64 17.25
CA THR A 775 -45.34 -21.94 18.53
C THR A 775 -45.31 -22.91 19.70
N SER A 776 -44.43 -22.69 20.68
CA SER A 776 -44.28 -23.55 21.85
C SER A 776 -43.86 -22.75 23.07
N PRO A 777 -44.64 -22.74 24.17
CA PRO A 777 -44.23 -22.10 25.42
C PRO A 777 -43.04 -22.78 26.12
N ASN A 778 -42.72 -24.02 25.78
CA ASN A 778 -41.77 -24.85 26.52
C ASN A 778 -40.78 -25.64 25.66
N GLY A 779 -40.73 -25.39 24.35
CA GLY A 779 -39.87 -26.10 23.39
C GLY A 779 -40.26 -27.56 23.10
N MET A 780 -41.19 -28.15 23.85
CA MET A 780 -41.58 -29.56 23.75
C MET A 780 -42.94 -29.78 23.10
N SER A 781 -43.90 -28.88 23.37
CA SER A 781 -45.29 -28.99 22.90
C SER A 781 -45.61 -27.90 21.90
N TRP A 782 -45.73 -28.27 20.62
CA TRP A 782 -45.83 -27.32 19.52
C TRP A 782 -47.24 -27.23 18.93
N THR A 783 -47.67 -26.00 18.66
CA THR A 783 -48.94 -25.69 17.97
C THR A 783 -48.65 -25.28 16.53
N ARG A 784 -49.13 -26.06 15.56
CA ARG A 784 -48.95 -25.85 14.11
C ARG A 784 -49.93 -24.82 13.54
N ARG A 785 -49.44 -23.92 12.67
CA ARG A 785 -50.24 -22.97 11.88
C ARG A 785 -49.71 -22.90 10.46
N LEU A 786 -50.58 -23.13 9.47
CA LEU A 786 -50.25 -23.02 8.05
C LEU A 786 -50.55 -21.61 7.54
N LEU A 787 -49.68 -21.10 6.69
CA LEU A 787 -49.86 -19.85 5.97
C LEU A 787 -50.31 -20.13 4.53
N SER A 788 -50.81 -19.11 3.85
CA SER A 788 -51.26 -19.19 2.45
C SER A 788 -50.16 -18.87 1.42
N GLY A 789 -48.89 -18.78 1.85
CA GLY A 789 -47.76 -18.34 1.03
C GLY A 789 -46.67 -19.41 0.83
N GLU A 790 -45.59 -19.01 0.15
CA GLU A 790 -44.43 -19.84 -0.19
C GLU A 790 -43.60 -20.25 1.04
N TYR A 791 -42.50 -20.97 0.82
CA TYR A 791 -41.68 -21.54 1.88
C TYR A 791 -41.00 -20.44 2.70
N LEU A 792 -40.97 -20.62 4.03
CA LEU A 792 -40.20 -19.76 4.92
C LEU A 792 -38.82 -20.39 5.19
N TYR A 793 -37.78 -19.57 5.16
CA TYR A 793 -36.40 -19.97 5.38
C TYR A 793 -35.86 -19.50 6.74
N ASP A 794 -36.24 -18.29 7.18
CA ASP A 794 -35.69 -17.71 8.40
C ASP A 794 -36.70 -16.81 9.13
N ILE A 795 -36.47 -16.57 10.43
CA ILE A 795 -37.31 -15.74 11.30
C ILE A 795 -36.48 -14.96 12.31
N ALA A 796 -36.81 -13.68 12.50
CA ALA A 796 -36.24 -12.82 13.53
C ALA A 796 -37.34 -12.25 14.44
N TYR A 797 -36.97 -11.97 15.71
CA TYR A 797 -37.81 -11.25 16.66
C TYR A 797 -37.06 -10.05 17.24
N GLY A 798 -37.69 -8.89 17.23
CA GLY A 798 -37.14 -7.64 17.71
C GLY A 798 -38.19 -6.55 17.81
N ASN A 799 -38.01 -5.55 18.68
CA ASN A 799 -38.98 -4.47 18.88
C ASN A 799 -40.44 -4.94 19.06
N GLY A 800 -40.68 -6.12 19.65
CA GLY A 800 -42.02 -6.69 19.84
C GLY A 800 -42.67 -7.28 18.59
N VAL A 801 -41.90 -7.51 17.52
CA VAL A 801 -42.37 -7.92 16.21
C VAL A 801 -41.58 -9.12 15.72
N TYR A 802 -42.25 -10.04 15.04
CA TYR A 802 -41.67 -11.14 14.30
C TYR A 802 -41.66 -10.83 12.81
N ILE A 803 -40.54 -11.13 12.15
CA ILE A 803 -40.41 -11.10 10.70
C ILE A 803 -39.94 -12.48 10.23
N ALA A 804 -40.70 -13.11 9.35
CA ALA A 804 -40.34 -14.37 8.71
C ALA A 804 -40.18 -14.16 7.20
N VAL A 805 -39.09 -14.65 6.63
CA VAL A 805 -38.71 -14.45 5.23
C VAL A 805 -38.60 -15.78 4.48
N GLY A 806 -38.68 -15.72 3.15
CA GLY A 806 -38.80 -16.94 2.34
C GLY A 806 -38.62 -16.77 0.84
N ASP A 807 -39.09 -17.79 0.13
CA ASP A 807 -39.00 -17.96 -1.32
C ASP A 807 -39.72 -16.83 -2.09
N GLY A 808 -39.13 -16.38 -3.22
CA GLY A 808 -39.75 -15.39 -4.10
C GLY A 808 -40.11 -14.05 -3.44
N GLY A 809 -39.27 -13.55 -2.55
CA GLY A 809 -39.48 -12.27 -1.84
C GLY A 809 -40.50 -12.33 -0.71
N THR A 810 -40.93 -13.54 -0.31
CA THR A 810 -41.96 -13.72 0.72
C THR A 810 -41.52 -13.13 2.04
N MET A 811 -42.34 -12.25 2.63
CA MET A 811 -42.15 -11.69 3.96
C MET A 811 -43.46 -11.65 4.74
N TRP A 812 -43.42 -12.13 5.98
CA TRP A 812 -44.55 -12.15 6.90
C TRP A 812 -44.20 -11.47 8.21
N ARG A 813 -45.17 -10.74 8.76
CA ARG A 813 -45.05 -10.02 10.03
C ARG A 813 -46.08 -10.49 11.05
N SER A 814 -45.68 -10.53 12.32
CA SER A 814 -46.59 -10.77 13.44
C SER A 814 -46.17 -9.95 14.67
N THR A 815 -47.12 -9.62 15.56
CA THR A 815 -46.83 -9.02 16.87
C THR A 815 -47.09 -9.98 18.02
N ASN A 816 -47.50 -11.22 17.74
CA ASN A 816 -47.90 -12.19 18.77
C ASN A 816 -47.53 -13.65 18.43
N GLY A 817 -46.80 -13.87 17.33
CA GLY A 817 -46.36 -15.20 16.86
C GLY A 817 -47.47 -16.11 16.32
N THR A 818 -48.75 -15.70 16.40
CA THR A 818 -49.90 -16.55 16.04
C THR A 818 -50.74 -16.01 14.89
N SER A 819 -50.83 -14.69 14.78
CA SER A 819 -51.55 -13.98 13.71
C SER A 819 -50.53 -13.31 12.81
N TRP A 820 -50.50 -13.70 11.54
CA TRP A 820 -49.47 -13.28 10.58
C TRP A 820 -50.11 -12.57 9.39
N SER A 821 -49.48 -11.51 8.93
CA SER A 821 -49.87 -10.75 7.74
C SER A 821 -48.69 -10.62 6.77
N PRO A 822 -48.92 -10.74 5.45
CA PRO A 822 -47.86 -10.54 4.46
C PRO A 822 -47.41 -9.07 4.44
N VAL A 823 -46.12 -8.84 4.16
CA VAL A 823 -45.53 -7.51 3.97
C VAL A 823 -45.15 -7.36 2.50
N ALA A 824 -45.64 -6.29 1.86
CA ALA A 824 -45.31 -6.00 0.47
C ALA A 824 -44.04 -5.14 0.41
N THR A 825 -42.92 -5.74 -0.01
CA THR A 825 -41.63 -5.05 -0.14
C THR A 825 -41.25 -4.73 -1.59
N GLY A 826 -41.88 -5.41 -2.57
CA GLY A 826 -41.54 -5.28 -3.99
C GLY A 826 -40.36 -6.17 -4.43
N VAL A 827 -39.71 -6.86 -3.50
CA VAL A 827 -38.63 -7.81 -3.77
C VAL A 827 -39.21 -9.09 -4.37
N THR A 828 -38.55 -9.64 -5.39
CA THR A 828 -38.97 -10.89 -6.06
C THR A 828 -37.96 -12.02 -5.91
N GLN A 829 -36.78 -11.72 -5.37
CA GLN A 829 -35.68 -12.63 -5.13
C GLN A 829 -35.85 -13.38 -3.81
N ASP A 830 -35.20 -14.53 -3.68
CA ASP A 830 -35.25 -15.32 -2.46
C ASP A 830 -34.59 -14.60 -1.29
N LEU A 831 -35.23 -14.67 -0.12
CA LEU A 831 -34.77 -14.07 1.12
C LEU A 831 -34.43 -15.19 2.13
N PRO A 832 -33.21 -15.75 2.08
CA PRO A 832 -32.82 -16.88 2.91
C PRO A 832 -32.47 -16.52 4.36
N GLY A 833 -32.23 -15.25 4.69
CA GLY A 833 -31.78 -14.85 6.03
C GLY A 833 -32.41 -13.55 6.53
N VAL A 834 -32.73 -13.51 7.83
CA VAL A 834 -33.18 -12.31 8.55
C VAL A 834 -32.65 -12.30 9.98
N THR A 835 -32.20 -11.14 10.45
CA THR A 835 -31.80 -10.96 11.85
C THR A 835 -32.29 -9.63 12.42
N PHE A 836 -32.22 -9.48 13.74
CA PHE A 836 -32.51 -8.24 14.43
C PHE A 836 -31.33 -7.86 15.34
N GLY A 837 -30.86 -6.64 15.22
CA GLY A 837 -29.68 -6.13 15.89
C GLY A 837 -29.58 -4.62 15.78
N ASN A 838 -28.90 -3.97 16.71
CA ASN A 838 -28.73 -2.51 16.72
C ASN A 838 -30.02 -1.69 16.45
N GLY A 839 -31.18 -2.20 16.91
CA GLY A 839 -32.49 -1.57 16.74
C GLY A 839 -33.16 -1.75 15.37
N ILE A 840 -32.57 -2.50 14.43
CA ILE A 840 -33.11 -2.75 13.09
C ILE A 840 -33.28 -4.24 12.78
N PHE A 841 -34.24 -4.55 11.91
CA PHE A 841 -34.27 -5.79 11.15
C PHE A 841 -33.40 -5.65 9.91
N MET A 842 -32.60 -6.68 9.63
CA MET A 842 -31.82 -6.80 8.41
C MET A 842 -32.18 -8.10 7.71
N VAL A 843 -32.50 -8.00 6.43
CA VAL A 843 -32.82 -9.11 5.54
C VAL A 843 -31.78 -9.17 4.45
N VAL A 844 -31.26 -10.36 4.22
CA VAL A 844 -30.33 -10.62 3.12
C VAL A 844 -30.97 -11.54 2.09
N GLY A 845 -30.65 -11.29 0.82
CA GLY A 845 -31.23 -11.96 -0.34
C GLY A 845 -30.18 -12.39 -1.36
N ARG A 846 -30.62 -13.22 -2.32
CA ARG A 846 -29.81 -13.67 -3.46
C ARG A 846 -30.52 -13.39 -4.78
N ASP A 847 -29.84 -12.70 -5.69
CA ASP A 847 -30.26 -12.64 -7.10
C ASP A 847 -29.54 -13.73 -7.89
N ASP A 848 -30.18 -14.89 -8.06
CA ASP A 848 -29.63 -16.01 -8.85
C ASP A 848 -29.49 -15.67 -10.36
N THR A 849 -30.02 -14.53 -10.83
CA THR A 849 -29.90 -14.08 -12.25
C THR A 849 -28.63 -13.27 -12.47
N ASN A 850 -28.35 -12.34 -11.56
CA ASN A 850 -27.23 -11.40 -11.68
C ASN A 850 -26.09 -11.68 -10.68
N TRP A 851 -26.23 -12.70 -9.84
CA TRP A 851 -25.26 -13.13 -8.83
C TRP A 851 -24.85 -12.06 -7.83
N TYR A 852 -25.76 -11.15 -7.47
CA TYR A 852 -25.57 -10.12 -6.45
C TYR A 852 -26.28 -10.49 -5.13
N GLY A 853 -25.68 -10.08 -4.02
CA GLY A 853 -26.31 -10.03 -2.70
C GLY A 853 -27.31 -8.89 -2.65
N ILE A 854 -28.39 -9.10 -1.90
CA ILE A 854 -29.44 -8.09 -1.67
C ILE A 854 -29.49 -7.80 -0.18
N VAL A 855 -29.67 -6.54 0.20
CA VAL A 855 -29.82 -6.13 1.60
C VAL A 855 -31.00 -5.18 1.75
N HIS A 856 -31.93 -5.52 2.65
CA HIS A 856 -33.02 -4.64 3.06
C HIS A 856 -33.04 -4.47 4.56
N THR A 857 -33.33 -3.26 5.02
CA THR A 857 -33.38 -2.93 6.44
C THR A 857 -34.71 -2.29 6.83
N SER A 858 -35.11 -2.49 8.08
CA SER A 858 -36.32 -1.89 8.63
C SER A 858 -36.25 -1.72 10.16
N PRO A 859 -36.55 -0.55 10.71
CA PRO A 859 -36.61 -0.37 12.17
C PRO A 859 -37.89 -0.97 12.81
N ASP A 860 -38.97 -1.12 12.04
CA ASP A 860 -40.31 -1.46 12.54
C ASP A 860 -40.93 -2.73 11.92
N GLY A 861 -40.23 -3.31 10.94
CA GLY A 861 -40.66 -4.48 10.18
C GLY A 861 -41.82 -4.22 9.22
N VAL A 862 -42.21 -2.95 9.01
CA VAL A 862 -43.28 -2.52 8.11
C VAL A 862 -42.72 -1.75 6.93
N ASN A 863 -41.87 -0.75 7.22
CA ASN A 863 -41.26 0.11 6.22
C ASN A 863 -39.85 -0.41 5.94
N TRP A 864 -39.64 -0.91 4.72
CA TRP A 864 -38.38 -1.51 4.30
C TRP A 864 -37.65 -0.60 3.32
N THR A 865 -36.36 -0.42 3.56
CA THR A 865 -35.45 0.32 2.69
C THR A 865 -34.55 -0.68 1.97
N ASP A 866 -34.37 -0.51 0.66
CA ASP A 866 -33.29 -1.18 -0.08
C ASP A 866 -31.97 -0.48 0.25
N THR A 867 -31.08 -1.20 0.92
CA THR A 867 -29.74 -0.73 1.26
C THR A 867 -28.69 -1.62 0.63
N THR A 868 -29.02 -2.27 -0.50
CA THR A 868 -28.08 -3.11 -1.25
C THR A 868 -26.84 -2.28 -1.61
N PRO A 869 -25.65 -2.63 -1.08
CA PRO A 869 -24.45 -1.83 -1.26
C PRO A 869 -24.02 -1.74 -2.73
N THR A 870 -23.54 -0.56 -3.15
CA THR A 870 -22.86 -0.37 -4.44
C THR A 870 -21.34 -0.52 -4.35
N THR A 871 -20.81 -0.65 -3.13
CA THR A 871 -19.39 -0.82 -2.79
C THR A 871 -19.24 -1.95 -1.77
N GLY A 872 -18.16 -2.73 -1.83
CA GLY A 872 -17.88 -3.83 -0.89
C GLY A 872 -18.54 -5.18 -1.21
N LEU A 873 -19.46 -5.24 -2.19
CA LEU A 873 -19.99 -6.50 -2.74
C LEU A 873 -19.61 -6.67 -4.21
N GLU A 874 -18.83 -7.71 -4.50
CA GLU A 874 -18.40 -8.01 -5.86
C GLU A 874 -19.43 -8.86 -6.62
N TYR A 875 -19.34 -8.83 -7.96
CA TYR A 875 -20.08 -9.74 -8.83
C TYR A 875 -19.77 -11.20 -8.44
N PHE A 876 -20.81 -12.03 -8.23
CA PHE A 876 -20.78 -13.40 -7.66
C PHE A 876 -20.83 -13.56 -6.14
N GLN A 877 -20.94 -12.48 -5.36
CA GLN A 877 -21.12 -12.59 -3.90
C GLN A 877 -22.60 -12.52 -3.53
N SER A 878 -23.21 -13.66 -3.18
CA SER A 878 -24.62 -13.74 -2.75
C SER A 878 -24.75 -14.14 -1.28
N PHE A 879 -25.70 -13.55 -0.55
CA PHE A 879 -25.93 -13.86 0.86
C PHE A 879 -26.94 -14.98 1.06
N ARG A 880 -26.65 -15.84 2.04
CA ARG A 880 -27.53 -16.94 2.47
C ARG A 880 -27.85 -16.89 3.95
N HIS A 881 -26.98 -16.31 4.76
CA HIS A 881 -27.12 -16.24 6.21
C HIS A 881 -26.73 -14.85 6.70
N VAL A 882 -27.42 -14.36 7.73
CA VAL A 882 -27.08 -13.11 8.42
C VAL A 882 -27.37 -13.27 9.91
N GLN A 883 -26.50 -12.75 10.77
CA GLN A 883 -26.69 -12.76 12.21
C GLN A 883 -26.07 -11.52 12.84
N TYR A 884 -26.79 -10.90 13.78
CA TYR A 884 -26.21 -9.87 14.63
C TYR A 884 -25.44 -10.50 15.78
N CYS A 885 -24.15 -10.18 15.86
CA CYS A 885 -23.24 -10.66 16.91
C CYS A 885 -22.67 -9.43 17.65
N VAL A 886 -23.15 -9.21 18.88
CA VAL A 886 -22.74 -8.12 19.81
C VAL A 886 -22.89 -6.71 19.26
N ASP A 887 -22.04 -6.31 18.33
CA ASP A 887 -21.89 -4.97 17.80
C ASP A 887 -22.10 -4.88 16.28
N ARG A 888 -22.04 -6.00 15.56
CA ARG A 888 -22.02 -6.03 14.08
C ARG A 888 -22.94 -7.09 13.48
N PHE A 889 -23.31 -6.88 12.23
CA PHE A 889 -23.96 -7.90 11.40
C PHE A 889 -22.89 -8.71 10.69
N LEU A 890 -22.97 -10.04 10.80
CA LEU A 890 -22.16 -10.98 10.03
C LEU A 890 -23.03 -11.65 8.98
N ALA A 891 -22.56 -11.69 7.74
CA ALA A 891 -23.25 -12.34 6.63
C ALA A 891 -22.31 -13.28 5.87
N SER A 892 -22.86 -14.35 5.31
CA SER A 892 -22.12 -15.31 4.48
C SER A 892 -23.01 -15.92 3.39
N GLY A 893 -22.40 -16.52 2.37
CA GLY A 893 -23.15 -17.22 1.33
C GLY A 893 -22.30 -17.83 0.23
N TRP A 894 -22.82 -17.89 -0.99
CA TRP A 894 -22.12 -18.56 -2.11
C TRP A 894 -21.08 -17.62 -2.70
N ASN A 895 -19.82 -18.04 -2.77
CA ASN A 895 -18.63 -17.20 -3.04
C ASN A 895 -18.50 -15.92 -2.18
N ALA A 896 -19.46 -15.64 -1.30
CA ALA A 896 -19.37 -14.61 -0.29
C ALA A 896 -18.58 -15.18 0.90
N SER A 897 -17.38 -14.66 1.10
CA SER A 897 -16.60 -14.75 2.34
C SER A 897 -17.43 -14.28 3.54
N ILE A 898 -16.86 -14.34 4.75
CA ILE A 898 -17.50 -13.66 5.88
C ILE A 898 -17.51 -12.16 5.55
N GLN A 899 -18.67 -11.55 5.57
CA GLN A 899 -18.85 -10.11 5.36
C GLN A 899 -19.38 -9.52 6.65
N HIS A 900 -18.92 -8.34 7.02
CA HIS A 900 -19.39 -7.67 8.23
C HIS A 900 -19.86 -6.24 7.95
N SER A 901 -20.82 -5.78 8.77
CA SER A 901 -21.31 -4.40 8.73
C SER A 901 -21.49 -3.86 10.14
N THR A 902 -20.90 -2.68 10.38
CA THR A 902 -20.99 -1.91 11.63
C THR A 902 -21.88 -0.66 11.48
N ASP A 903 -22.33 -0.36 10.26
CA ASP A 903 -23.10 0.83 9.90
C ASP A 903 -24.56 0.53 9.56
N ASN A 904 -25.11 -0.54 10.14
CA ASN A 904 -26.49 -1.00 9.93
C ASN A 904 -26.79 -1.47 8.50
N GLY A 905 -25.81 -2.06 7.82
CA GLY A 905 -25.97 -2.68 6.51
C GLY A 905 -25.94 -1.70 5.35
N VAL A 906 -25.31 -0.54 5.55
CA VAL A 906 -25.07 0.44 4.47
C VAL A 906 -23.82 0.02 3.69
N THR A 907 -22.77 -0.42 4.38
CA THR A 907 -21.58 -1.01 3.77
C THR A 907 -21.31 -2.39 4.35
N PHE A 908 -20.70 -3.26 3.52
CA PHE A 908 -20.17 -4.55 3.95
C PHE A 908 -18.69 -4.62 3.58
N ALA A 909 -17.85 -4.94 4.57
CA ALA A 909 -16.43 -5.12 4.38
C ALA A 909 -16.06 -6.61 4.43
N LEU A 910 -15.13 -7.00 3.56
CA LEU A 910 -14.62 -8.36 3.47
C LEU A 910 -13.88 -8.72 4.75
N ALA A 911 -14.30 -9.79 5.41
CA ALA A 911 -13.52 -10.48 6.43
C ALA A 911 -12.93 -11.77 5.81
N GLN A 912 -11.60 -11.89 5.85
CA GLN A 912 -10.90 -13.12 5.44
C GLN A 912 -11.38 -14.30 6.31
N PRO A 913 -11.36 -15.56 5.83
CA PRO A 913 -10.86 -16.04 4.53
C PRO A 913 -11.91 -16.12 3.40
N VAL A 914 -11.43 -16.13 2.15
CA VAL A 914 -12.25 -16.23 0.92
C VAL A 914 -12.78 -17.66 0.66
N GLU A 915 -13.90 -17.78 -0.07
CA GLU A 915 -14.54 -19.04 -0.52
C GLU A 915 -15.09 -19.96 0.59
N ARG A 916 -15.75 -19.39 1.61
CA ARG A 916 -16.32 -20.16 2.73
C ARG A 916 -17.84 -20.02 2.80
N LEU A 917 -18.55 -21.11 3.03
CA LEU A 917 -19.99 -21.09 3.32
C LEU A 917 -20.17 -21.38 4.81
N THR A 918 -20.38 -20.35 5.62
CA THR A 918 -20.45 -20.44 7.09
C THR A 918 -21.83 -20.04 7.62
N PRO A 919 -22.80 -20.97 7.65
CA PRO A 919 -24.16 -20.67 8.10
C PRO A 919 -24.29 -20.54 9.62
N GLY A 920 -23.36 -21.08 10.41
CA GLY A 920 -23.42 -21.04 11.86
C GLY A 920 -22.56 -19.93 12.46
N PHE A 921 -23.16 -18.78 12.78
CA PHE A 921 -22.50 -17.73 13.55
C PHE A 921 -22.89 -17.79 15.03
N ALA A 922 -21.94 -17.52 15.91
CA ALA A 922 -22.20 -17.35 17.33
C ALA A 922 -21.16 -16.42 17.95
N HIS A 923 -21.50 -15.79 19.05
CA HIS A 923 -20.55 -15.05 19.87
C HIS A 923 -20.70 -15.42 21.34
N GLY A 924 -19.58 -15.56 22.03
CA GLY A 924 -19.56 -15.76 23.47
C GLY A 924 -18.15 -15.71 24.04
N ASN A 925 -18.04 -15.21 25.27
CA ASN A 925 -16.77 -15.06 25.98
C ASN A 925 -15.69 -14.33 25.15
N GLY A 926 -16.09 -13.27 24.44
CA GLY A 926 -15.20 -12.43 23.61
C GLY A 926 -14.74 -13.08 22.31
N VAL A 927 -15.36 -14.18 21.88
CA VAL A 927 -14.98 -14.90 20.66
C VAL A 927 -16.17 -15.01 19.73
N TYR A 928 -15.97 -14.64 18.47
CA TYR A 928 -16.85 -14.95 17.36
C TYR A 928 -16.50 -16.34 16.81
N LEU A 929 -17.52 -17.13 16.50
CA LEU A 929 -17.42 -18.40 15.80
C LEU A 929 -18.16 -18.30 14.48
N ALA A 930 -17.54 -18.80 13.42
CA ALA A 930 -18.17 -19.09 12.14
C ALA A 930 -17.91 -20.56 11.79
N ALA A 931 -18.98 -21.35 11.70
CA ALA A 931 -18.91 -22.77 11.40
C ALA A 931 -19.57 -23.07 10.06
N GLY A 932 -18.94 -23.91 9.24
CA GLY A 932 -19.46 -24.27 7.93
C GLY A 932 -18.52 -25.13 7.10
N THR A 933 -18.47 -24.88 5.79
CA THR A 933 -17.71 -25.66 4.82
C THR A 933 -16.80 -24.78 3.96
N ASN A 934 -15.60 -25.29 3.66
CA ASN A 934 -14.73 -24.79 2.62
C ASN A 934 -15.34 -25.09 1.24
N GLN A 935 -15.63 -24.08 0.42
CA GLN A 935 -16.28 -24.31 -0.88
C GLN A 935 -15.30 -24.94 -1.89
N SER A 936 -13.99 -24.72 -1.74
CA SER A 936 -12.97 -25.20 -2.68
C SER A 936 -12.75 -26.72 -2.65
N ASP A 937 -12.89 -27.36 -1.49
CA ASP A 937 -12.63 -28.78 -1.29
C ASP A 937 -13.74 -29.54 -0.54
N GLY A 938 -14.77 -28.82 -0.06
CA GLY A 938 -15.91 -29.38 0.66
C GLY A 938 -15.61 -29.81 2.09
N THR A 939 -14.44 -29.48 2.64
CA THR A 939 -14.06 -29.84 4.02
C THR A 939 -14.78 -28.95 5.05
N ASP A 940 -15.07 -29.51 6.22
CA ASP A 940 -15.65 -28.75 7.33
C ASP A 940 -14.63 -27.73 7.89
N ILE A 941 -15.13 -26.59 8.36
CA ILE A 941 -14.29 -25.56 8.97
C ILE A 941 -14.99 -24.89 10.16
N ASN A 942 -14.21 -24.64 11.21
CA ASN A 942 -14.55 -23.66 12.23
C ASN A 942 -13.51 -22.54 12.17
N LEU A 943 -14.02 -21.32 12.09
CA LEU A 943 -13.23 -20.10 12.13
C LEU A 943 -13.55 -19.39 13.44
N ILE A 944 -12.53 -18.82 14.06
CA ILE A 944 -12.70 -17.96 15.23
C ILE A 944 -12.15 -16.57 14.94
N SER A 945 -12.70 -15.59 15.64
CA SER A 945 -12.23 -14.21 15.61
C SER A 945 -12.46 -13.58 16.98
N THR A 946 -11.58 -12.67 17.39
CA THR A 946 -11.73 -11.88 18.63
C THR A 946 -12.19 -10.45 18.35
N ASP A 947 -12.09 -10.00 17.11
CA ASP A 947 -12.46 -8.65 16.65
C ASP A 947 -13.70 -8.64 15.72
N GLY A 948 -14.09 -9.80 15.20
CA GLY A 948 -15.16 -9.96 14.21
C GLY A 948 -14.72 -9.69 12.77
N GLU A 949 -13.44 -9.43 12.53
CA GLU A 949 -12.86 -8.96 11.25
C GLU A 949 -11.76 -9.91 10.76
N SER A 950 -10.86 -10.28 11.67
CA SER A 950 -9.75 -11.19 11.42
C SER A 950 -10.15 -12.60 11.86
N TRP A 951 -10.27 -13.52 10.92
CA TRP A 951 -10.69 -14.89 11.22
C TRP A 951 -9.58 -15.92 11.02
N THR A 952 -9.39 -16.77 12.03
CA THR A 952 -8.39 -17.84 12.02
C THR A 952 -9.06 -19.21 12.01
N PRO A 953 -8.64 -20.13 11.12
CA PRO A 953 -9.13 -21.50 11.14
C PRO A 953 -8.61 -22.28 12.36
N LEU A 954 -9.51 -23.01 13.01
CA LEU A 954 -9.15 -23.99 14.02
C LEU A 954 -8.73 -25.30 13.35
N THR A 955 -7.67 -25.93 13.86
CA THR A 955 -7.21 -27.26 13.45
C THR A 955 -8.12 -28.37 14.01
N THR A 956 -9.39 -28.37 13.63
CA THR A 956 -10.35 -29.40 14.11
C THR A 956 -10.39 -30.62 13.19
N ALA A 957 -10.46 -31.81 13.79
CA ALA A 957 -10.81 -33.03 13.05
C ALA A 957 -12.22 -32.93 12.47
N SER A 958 -12.44 -33.41 11.24
CA SER A 958 -13.70 -33.38 10.46
C SER A 958 -14.97 -33.54 11.32
N GLN A 959 -15.92 -32.63 11.11
CA GLN A 959 -17.16 -32.51 11.86
C GLN A 959 -18.30 -32.34 10.85
N ASP A 960 -18.93 -33.45 10.44
CA ASP A 960 -19.99 -33.40 9.43
C ASP A 960 -21.09 -32.36 9.77
N ASN A 961 -21.07 -31.22 9.03
CA ASN A 961 -22.12 -30.22 8.79
C ASN A 961 -22.80 -29.53 9.99
N ARG A 962 -22.78 -28.18 10.00
CA ARG A 962 -23.29 -27.30 11.07
C ARG A 962 -24.14 -26.17 10.49
N ASN A 963 -25.45 -26.39 10.38
CA ASN A 963 -26.42 -25.45 9.81
C ASN A 963 -26.63 -24.18 10.66
N ALA A 964 -26.36 -24.26 11.97
CA ALA A 964 -26.48 -23.14 12.90
C ALA A 964 -25.58 -23.35 14.13
N ALA A 965 -25.30 -22.26 14.84
CA ALA A 965 -24.45 -22.25 16.03
C ALA A 965 -25.04 -21.33 17.12
N VAL A 966 -24.79 -21.67 18.39
CA VAL A 966 -25.07 -20.82 19.55
C VAL A 966 -23.95 -20.93 20.57
N PHE A 967 -23.86 -19.93 21.44
CA PHE A 967 -23.06 -20.01 22.65
C PHE A 967 -23.93 -20.37 23.85
N PHE A 968 -23.56 -21.42 24.58
CA PHE A 968 -24.32 -21.92 25.73
C PHE A 968 -23.41 -22.56 26.78
N ASN A 969 -23.57 -22.18 28.05
CA ASN A 969 -22.80 -22.71 29.19
C ASN A 969 -21.28 -22.74 28.95
N ASN A 970 -20.70 -21.61 28.53
CA ASN A 970 -19.27 -21.46 28.23
C ASN A 970 -18.75 -22.35 27.09
N THR A 971 -19.64 -22.86 26.24
CA THR A 971 -19.28 -23.67 25.07
C THR A 971 -19.98 -23.16 23.82
N PHE A 972 -19.35 -23.35 22.67
CA PHE A 972 -20.08 -23.27 21.41
C PHE A 972 -20.78 -24.59 21.12
N VAL A 973 -22.03 -24.51 20.69
CA VAL A 973 -22.85 -25.65 20.29
C VAL A 973 -23.30 -25.44 18.85
N THR A 974 -23.14 -26.45 18.02
CA THR A 974 -23.53 -26.41 16.61
C THR A 974 -24.37 -27.61 16.24
N VAL A 975 -25.32 -27.42 15.34
CA VAL A 975 -26.28 -28.47 14.92
C VAL A 975 -26.28 -28.67 13.42
N GLY A 976 -26.60 -29.86 12.94
CA GLY A 976 -26.71 -30.06 11.49
C GLY A 976 -27.26 -31.40 11.04
N SER A 977 -26.69 -31.91 9.95
CA SER A 977 -27.18 -33.09 9.23
C SER A 977 -27.23 -34.35 10.10
N ASN A 978 -28.16 -35.25 9.81
CA ASN A 978 -28.34 -36.52 10.53
C ASN A 978 -28.55 -36.38 12.05
N GLY A 979 -29.04 -35.22 12.52
CA GLY A 979 -29.24 -34.94 13.93
C GLY A 979 -27.94 -34.68 14.69
N SER A 980 -26.87 -34.28 13.98
CA SER A 980 -25.57 -33.99 14.58
C SER A 980 -25.67 -32.81 15.55
N ILE A 981 -25.06 -32.98 16.71
CA ILE A 981 -24.80 -31.90 17.66
C ILE A 981 -23.34 -32.03 18.07
N TRP A 982 -22.61 -30.92 18.01
CA TRP A 982 -21.24 -30.83 18.46
C TRP A 982 -21.08 -29.69 19.44
N GLN A 983 -20.25 -29.91 20.46
CA GLN A 983 -20.00 -28.96 21.53
C GLN A 983 -18.51 -28.80 21.76
N SER A 984 -18.02 -27.56 21.84
CA SER A 984 -16.61 -27.27 22.16
C SER A 984 -16.28 -27.67 23.61
N ALA A 985 -15.00 -27.72 23.97
CA ALA A 985 -14.65 -27.63 25.39
C ALA A 985 -15.09 -26.28 25.97
N ALA A 986 -15.28 -26.25 27.29
CA ALA A 986 -15.61 -25.02 27.98
C ALA A 986 -14.41 -24.09 28.01
N PHE A 987 -14.63 -22.80 27.79
CA PHE A 987 -13.62 -21.76 27.89
C PHE A 987 -14.21 -20.52 28.56
N THR A 988 -13.37 -19.74 29.23
CA THR A 988 -13.77 -18.49 29.88
C THR A 988 -13.40 -17.29 29.01
N ALA A 989 -14.07 -16.16 29.23
CA ALA A 989 -13.66 -14.91 28.63
C ALA A 989 -12.23 -14.54 29.09
N PRO A 990 -11.44 -13.88 28.25
CA PRO A 990 -10.20 -13.24 28.69
C PRO A 990 -10.49 -12.25 29.83
N PRO A 991 -9.55 -12.02 30.76
CA PRO A 991 -9.67 -10.94 31.73
C PRO A 991 -9.78 -9.59 31.00
N GLU A 992 -10.69 -8.72 31.43
CA GLU A 992 -10.85 -7.36 30.92
C GLU A 992 -10.72 -6.34 32.05
N GLY A 993 -10.49 -5.08 31.68
CA GLY A 993 -10.47 -3.95 32.62
C GLY A 993 -9.39 -4.09 33.69
N PHE A 994 -9.75 -3.83 34.95
CA PHE A 994 -8.82 -3.95 36.09
C PHE A 994 -8.15 -5.33 36.18
N ALA A 995 -8.85 -6.41 35.85
CA ALA A 995 -8.28 -7.76 35.94
C ALA A 995 -7.15 -8.00 34.93
N ALA A 996 -7.27 -7.43 33.72
CA ALA A 996 -6.21 -7.45 32.71
C ALA A 996 -5.00 -6.61 33.15
N TRP A 997 -5.26 -5.39 33.64
CA TRP A 997 -4.22 -4.50 34.17
C TRP A 997 -3.49 -5.16 35.36
N GLN A 998 -4.23 -5.78 36.28
CA GLN A 998 -3.64 -6.45 37.44
C GLN A 998 -2.75 -7.63 37.04
N ALA A 999 -3.15 -8.40 36.02
CA ALA A 999 -2.32 -9.48 35.49
C ALA A 999 -1.02 -8.97 34.84
N LEU A 1000 -1.09 -7.81 34.16
CA LEU A 1000 0.07 -7.16 33.55
C LEU A 1000 1.06 -6.63 34.60
N HIS A 1001 0.56 -5.92 35.61
CA HIS A 1001 1.41 -5.27 36.60
C HIS A 1001 1.86 -6.22 37.71
N PHE A 1002 1.08 -7.25 38.05
CA PHE A 1002 1.38 -8.21 39.12
C PHE A 1002 1.41 -9.65 38.60
N PRO A 1003 2.40 -10.01 37.78
CA PRO A 1003 2.44 -11.31 37.13
C PRO A 1003 2.53 -12.46 38.15
N GLY A 1004 1.75 -13.51 37.91
CA GLY A 1004 1.64 -14.68 38.79
C GLY A 1004 0.21 -15.22 38.83
N SER A 1005 0.05 -16.54 39.03
CA SER A 1005 -1.26 -17.14 39.28
C SER A 1005 -1.26 -17.88 40.63
N PRO A 1006 -2.00 -17.38 41.64
CA PRO A 1006 -2.80 -16.14 41.64
C PRO A 1006 -1.93 -14.87 41.56
N PRO A 1007 -2.52 -13.72 41.16
CA PRO A 1007 -1.82 -12.43 41.12
C PRO A 1007 -1.15 -12.12 42.46
N LEU A 1008 0.06 -11.56 42.40
CA LEU A 1008 0.86 -11.27 43.61
C LEU A 1008 0.24 -10.20 44.51
N SER A 1009 -0.71 -9.43 44.00
CA SER A 1009 -1.32 -8.28 44.68
C SER A 1009 -2.78 -8.12 44.25
N GLY A 1010 -3.68 -7.83 45.20
CA GLY A 1010 -5.12 -7.64 45.04
C GLY A 1010 -5.54 -6.18 44.79
N PRO A 1011 -6.82 -5.90 44.47
CA PRO A 1011 -7.30 -4.54 44.18
C PRO A 1011 -7.11 -3.53 45.31
N THR A 1012 -7.13 -3.99 46.56
CA THR A 1012 -7.00 -3.16 47.76
C THR A 1012 -5.59 -3.13 48.33
N ASP A 1013 -4.68 -3.87 47.72
CA ASP A 1013 -3.29 -3.91 48.16
C ASP A 1013 -2.56 -2.68 47.61
N ASP A 1014 -1.52 -2.28 48.33
CA ASP A 1014 -0.67 -1.12 48.07
C ASP A 1014 0.75 -1.68 48.03
N PHE A 1015 1.18 -2.08 46.82
CA PHE A 1015 2.36 -2.93 46.63
C PHE A 1015 3.66 -2.16 46.84
N ASP A 1016 3.70 -0.92 46.40
CA ASP A 1016 4.85 -0.02 46.51
C ASP A 1016 4.85 0.80 47.82
N HIS A 1017 3.81 0.63 48.64
CA HIS A 1017 3.62 1.26 49.95
C HIS A 1017 3.51 2.79 49.90
N ASP A 1018 2.97 3.31 48.81
CA ASP A 1018 2.73 4.72 48.64
C ASP A 1018 1.37 5.14 49.27
N GLY A 1019 0.48 4.20 49.53
CA GLY A 1019 -0.83 4.46 50.16
C GLY A 1019 -1.95 4.75 49.17
N VAL A 1020 -1.71 4.56 47.87
CA VAL A 1020 -2.73 4.40 46.84
C VAL A 1020 -2.87 2.89 46.56
N PRO A 1021 -4.06 2.30 46.69
CA PRO A 1021 -4.23 0.90 46.35
C PRO A 1021 -4.20 0.70 44.84
N ASN A 1022 -3.79 -0.49 44.40
CA ASN A 1022 -3.66 -0.86 42.99
C ASN A 1022 -4.88 -0.49 42.11
N LEU A 1023 -6.11 -0.60 42.64
CA LEU A 1023 -7.33 -0.20 41.91
C LEU A 1023 -7.40 1.32 41.65
N GLY A 1024 -6.91 2.11 42.60
CA GLY A 1024 -6.76 3.56 42.44
C GLY A 1024 -5.75 3.88 41.35
N GLU A 1025 -4.64 3.15 41.33
CA GLU A 1025 -3.57 3.35 40.35
C GLU A 1025 -4.00 2.97 38.94
N TYR A 1026 -4.76 1.89 38.80
CA TYR A 1026 -5.44 1.56 37.56
C TYR A 1026 -6.36 2.69 37.09
N ALA A 1027 -7.20 3.21 37.97
CA ALA A 1027 -8.16 4.27 37.64
C ALA A 1027 -7.46 5.54 37.14
N THR A 1028 -6.30 5.86 37.72
CA THR A 1028 -5.57 7.09 37.42
C THR A 1028 -4.43 6.93 36.43
N GLY A 1029 -4.06 5.69 36.08
CA GLY A 1029 -2.99 5.36 35.14
C GLY A 1029 -1.58 5.52 35.72
N THR A 1030 -1.43 5.38 37.04
CA THR A 1030 -0.12 5.44 37.71
C THR A 1030 0.56 4.07 37.71
N ASP A 1031 1.88 4.06 37.88
CA ASP A 1031 2.67 2.83 37.87
C ASP A 1031 2.69 2.21 39.28
N PRO A 1032 2.07 1.04 39.47
CA PRO A 1032 1.87 0.43 40.79
C PRO A 1032 3.12 -0.21 41.41
N LYS A 1033 4.26 -0.03 40.76
CA LYS A 1033 5.58 -0.45 41.23
C LYS A 1033 6.48 0.74 41.60
N ASP A 1034 6.06 1.96 41.28
CA ASP A 1034 6.84 3.16 41.52
C ASP A 1034 6.24 3.98 42.67
N GLY A 1035 6.83 3.86 43.86
CA GLY A 1035 6.38 4.58 45.07
C GLY A 1035 6.44 6.11 45.01
N GLY A 1036 6.83 6.69 43.86
CA GLY A 1036 6.72 8.12 43.55
C GLY A 1036 5.62 8.48 42.54
N SER A 1037 4.97 7.52 41.89
CA SER A 1037 3.99 7.71 40.82
C SER A 1037 2.59 7.92 41.40
N ARG A 1038 2.25 9.18 41.72
CA ARG A 1038 0.90 9.54 42.17
C ARG A 1038 0.23 10.47 41.20
N ALA A 1039 -1.00 10.14 40.88
CA ALA A 1039 -1.89 11.06 40.20
C ALA A 1039 -2.24 12.21 41.14
N ASP A 1040 -2.00 13.43 40.68
CA ASP A 1040 -2.36 14.63 41.41
C ASP A 1040 -3.89 14.77 41.46
N LEU A 1041 -4.48 14.34 42.58
CA LEU A 1041 -5.89 14.60 42.87
C LEU A 1041 -6.07 16.10 43.15
N GLY A 1042 -6.93 16.74 42.35
CA GLY A 1042 -7.31 18.13 42.57
C GLY A 1042 -8.38 18.23 43.66
N ALA A 1043 -8.27 19.21 44.55
CA ALA A 1043 -9.34 19.56 45.47
C ALA A 1043 -9.46 21.08 45.59
N ALA A 1044 -10.70 21.59 45.49
CA ALA A 1044 -10.99 23.01 45.61
C ALA A 1044 -12.24 23.25 46.48
N ILE A 1045 -12.29 24.41 47.12
CA ILE A 1045 -13.51 24.92 47.76
C ILE A 1045 -13.88 26.21 47.04
N ASP A 1046 -15.01 26.20 46.33
CA ASP A 1046 -15.55 27.40 45.71
C ASP A 1046 -17.06 27.49 45.97
N THR A 1047 -17.55 28.71 46.20
CA THR A 1047 -18.97 29.05 46.39
C THR A 1047 -19.76 28.16 47.38
N GLY A 1048 -19.09 27.55 48.36
CA GLY A 1048 -19.73 26.70 49.37
C GLY A 1048 -19.81 25.21 49.00
N TYR A 1049 -19.22 24.82 47.88
CA TYR A 1049 -19.04 23.43 47.46
C TYR A 1049 -17.58 22.99 47.63
N PHE A 1050 -17.39 21.72 47.96
CA PHE A 1050 -16.10 21.06 47.95
C PHE A 1050 -16.05 20.22 46.67
N THR A 1051 -15.13 20.55 45.77
CA THR A 1051 -14.98 19.88 44.48
C THR A 1051 -13.73 19.01 44.48
N ILE A 1052 -13.87 17.78 44.01
CA ILE A 1052 -12.77 16.83 43.83
C ILE A 1052 -12.59 16.56 42.34
N THR A 1053 -11.35 16.67 41.86
CA THR A 1053 -10.96 16.31 40.49
C THR A 1053 -10.07 15.08 40.53
N VAL A 1054 -10.51 14.00 39.88
CA VAL A 1054 -9.76 12.76 39.74
C VAL A 1054 -9.34 12.62 38.27
N PRO A 1055 -8.04 12.59 37.95
CA PRO A 1055 -7.58 12.32 36.60
C PRO A 1055 -7.88 10.85 36.24
N LYS A 1056 -8.27 10.62 35.00
CA LYS A 1056 -8.67 9.30 34.49
C LYS A 1056 -7.68 8.84 33.43
N ALA A 1057 -7.20 7.61 33.56
CA ALA A 1057 -6.32 7.03 32.57
C ALA A 1057 -7.04 6.86 31.23
N ALA A 1058 -6.36 7.17 30.13
CA ALA A 1058 -6.89 6.94 28.80
C ALA A 1058 -7.14 5.44 28.58
N GLY A 1059 -8.38 5.06 28.23
CA GLY A 1059 -8.78 3.68 27.99
C GLY A 1059 -9.42 2.95 29.19
N VAL A 1060 -9.47 3.57 30.38
CA VAL A 1060 -10.16 2.99 31.54
C VAL A 1060 -11.63 3.39 31.53
N ALA A 1061 -12.52 2.47 31.13
CA ALA A 1061 -13.96 2.74 30.97
C ALA A 1061 -14.86 2.06 32.02
N ASP A 1062 -14.31 1.16 32.84
CA ASP A 1062 -15.02 0.26 33.76
C ASP A 1062 -14.97 0.71 35.23
N VAL A 1063 -14.32 1.84 35.53
CA VAL A 1063 -14.20 2.37 36.90
C VAL A 1063 -15.36 3.31 37.24
N SER A 1064 -15.95 3.12 38.42
CA SER A 1064 -16.91 4.05 39.02
C SER A 1064 -16.40 4.51 40.39
N ILE A 1065 -16.56 5.81 40.70
CA ILE A 1065 -16.05 6.43 41.92
C ILE A 1065 -17.22 6.82 42.83
N VAL A 1066 -17.12 6.50 44.12
CA VAL A 1066 -18.09 6.89 45.16
C VAL A 1066 -17.39 7.78 46.17
N VAL A 1067 -17.93 8.98 46.41
CA VAL A 1067 -17.43 9.92 47.42
C VAL A 1067 -18.29 9.82 48.68
N GLU A 1068 -17.65 9.53 49.82
CA GLU A 1068 -18.27 9.51 51.14
C GLU A 1068 -17.66 10.58 52.04
N HIS A 1069 -18.45 11.15 52.94
CA HIS A 1069 -17.97 12.14 53.90
C HIS A 1069 -18.28 11.70 55.34
N SER A 1070 -17.45 12.15 56.28
CA SER A 1070 -17.65 11.91 57.71
C SER A 1070 -17.41 13.18 58.52
N ILE A 1071 -18.23 13.39 59.55
CA ILE A 1071 -18.06 14.49 60.51
C ILE A 1071 -17.33 14.07 61.80
N ASN A 1072 -17.05 12.77 61.97
CA ASN A 1072 -16.51 12.22 63.21
C ASN A 1072 -15.53 11.04 63.01
N LEU A 1073 -15.14 10.76 61.76
CA LEU A 1073 -14.24 9.68 61.35
C LEU A 1073 -14.65 8.26 61.78
N SER A 1074 -15.86 8.10 62.31
CA SER A 1074 -16.40 6.84 62.84
C SER A 1074 -17.72 6.43 62.17
N ALA A 1075 -18.36 7.35 61.45
CA ALA A 1075 -19.52 7.10 60.60
C ALA A 1075 -19.37 7.89 59.30
N TRP A 1076 -19.52 7.21 58.17
CA TRP A 1076 -19.42 7.79 56.83
C TRP A 1076 -20.81 7.80 56.17
N SER A 1077 -21.10 8.84 55.40
CA SER A 1077 -22.33 8.98 54.64
C SER A 1077 -22.03 9.42 53.22
N THR A 1078 -22.75 8.85 52.26
CA THR A 1078 -22.79 9.32 50.88
C THR A 1078 -23.73 10.54 50.85
N ALA A 1079 -23.20 11.76 50.75
CA ALA A 1079 -24.04 12.96 50.55
C ALA A 1079 -24.54 13.03 49.10
N GLY A 1080 -25.52 13.92 48.84
CA GLY A 1080 -25.94 14.30 47.49
C GLY A 1080 -24.79 14.94 46.72
N THR A 1081 -23.92 14.10 46.16
CA THR A 1081 -22.89 14.45 45.20
C THR A 1081 -23.54 14.75 43.87
N THR A 1082 -23.02 15.76 43.17
CA THR A 1082 -23.45 16.08 41.81
C THR A 1082 -22.21 15.99 40.95
N VAL A 1083 -22.17 15.02 40.04
CA VAL A 1083 -21.10 14.97 39.03
C VAL A 1083 -21.18 16.25 38.21
N LEU A 1084 -20.13 17.06 38.28
CA LEU A 1084 -20.00 18.31 37.55
C LEU A 1084 -19.47 18.05 36.14
N GLU A 1085 -18.56 17.08 36.00
CA GLU A 1085 -17.96 16.64 34.75
C GLU A 1085 -17.55 15.17 34.85
N ASP A 1086 -17.90 14.36 33.85
CA ASP A 1086 -17.37 13.01 33.65
C ASP A 1086 -16.81 12.95 32.21
N GLY A 1087 -15.54 13.33 32.10
CA GLY A 1087 -14.82 13.46 30.84
C GLY A 1087 -13.91 12.27 30.56
N ALA A 1088 -13.38 12.19 29.34
CA ALA A 1088 -12.45 11.13 28.95
C ALA A 1088 -11.12 11.15 29.73
N THR A 1089 -10.75 12.29 30.30
CA THR A 1089 -9.45 12.52 30.98
C THR A 1089 -9.58 12.84 32.47
N GLN A 1090 -10.78 13.14 32.98
CA GLN A 1090 -10.99 13.52 34.36
C GLN A 1090 -12.45 13.36 34.80
N LEU A 1091 -12.66 13.12 36.10
CA LEU A 1091 -13.94 13.18 36.78
C LEU A 1091 -13.92 14.33 37.79
N VAL A 1092 -14.93 15.19 37.75
CA VAL A 1092 -15.11 16.31 38.69
C VAL A 1092 -16.43 16.13 39.45
N VAL A 1093 -16.35 16.01 40.78
CA VAL A 1093 -17.48 15.74 41.69
C VAL A 1093 -17.64 16.84 42.73
#